data_AF-A0A937B4T8-F1
#
_entry.id   AF-A0A937B4T8-F1
#
_cell.length_a   1.000
_cell.length_b   1.000
_cell.length_c   1.000
_cell.angle_alpha   90.00
_cell.angle_beta   90.00
_cell.angle_gamma   90.00
#
_symmetry.space_group_name_H-M   'P 1'
#
loop_
_entity.id
_entity.type
_entity.pdbx_description
1 polymer ?
#
loop_
_entity_poly.entity_id
_entity_poly.type
_entity_poly.pdbx_seq_one_letter_code
_entity_poly.pdbx_strand_id
1 'polypeptide(L)'
;MDTVDLKLAQDCEALAVAASEGVSWLKSAAAQSPTVAQQAPSLVSELQKVRNQSRKLARAARRRMCVGVFGPSQAGKSYLVSILASRDGRPLQARFADKSYDFLREINPPGNRESTGLVTRFGLGLSDTSADFPVRVRLLTQTDIVKILGNSFLLDFDHQKAEFEGPDGAAIRKRLAELRAKAQPTPVGDLDSDDVLDLIEYFDTFFAGVTAELRTDYWREAIDLAPRLSGHDRARLWSILWYDFQPFTDLYVTLYEGLQKLAHAPEALVGMDALIPREKSIVDVLTLDRLGADADDTLLVRPRQADGRSPADARLPRSLVCALTAELNVAIAEKPWDFFDHTDLLDFPGARSRLKLASLEDAAKTKGVAEGANPLRELLLRGKVAYLFQRYSAERELSAILLCIPDGNQEVRDLSDMMTAWIDQTIGATPADRAKQKNALFLVLTKMDREFEQKAGETDESRHLRWSARLGNSLVNNFRGEWPLNWNGKPFDNTFWLRNPTVIAERLMDYEAGREKGIADAFAQRATELRRHFVENEDVRRHFADPARAWDEAFRANDGGVSWLVKSLIPVCDPAIKRAQVRGQLEVQVRRLVDRLAGFHSASDGDARAKKRELVHTVLRGLANVIQQQLFGELVAALQVADSALREIYFRIATARPSDEPAGRNGRAQPAAQSTGAAVDLGAIFADVFGEETNGKAPPPSGVLEDRAERFAREAADYWLENMRRVGADEKALSHYGVDRQHLGWLIDELIVGAHRLKLIDQLSHEVRALENAANAKWEEIAERQVRTASSALNGYVSALGFDKLPLDQRPGLPPNAPTRRVFENPTTMVDGVPVLSENPAPIYADYCKDWMRAFLQLAMDNVGYEGGREITPEQNDRLGAILRAVPA
;
A
#
# COMPACT_ATOMS: atom_id res chain seq x y z
N MET A 1 27.22 -9.84 4.73
CA MET A 1 25.96 -9.36 5.34
C MET A 1 26.13 -9.51 6.84
N ASP A 2 25.75 -8.51 7.65
CA ASP A 2 25.93 -8.55 9.11
C ASP A 2 25.02 -9.64 9.72
N THR A 3 25.52 -10.34 10.74
CA THR A 3 24.78 -11.34 11.51
C THR A 3 23.46 -10.81 12.10
N VAL A 4 23.42 -9.54 12.50
CA VAL A 4 22.21 -8.91 13.05
C VAL A 4 21.13 -8.73 11.98
N ASP A 5 21.52 -8.31 10.78
CA ASP A 5 20.61 -8.10 9.66
C ASP A 5 20.02 -9.43 9.18
N LEU A 6 20.83 -10.50 9.18
CA LEU A 6 20.38 -11.83 8.84
C LEU A 6 19.37 -12.38 9.86
N LYS A 7 19.61 -12.19 11.17
CA LYS A 7 18.68 -12.61 12.23
C LYS A 7 17.36 -11.86 12.13
N LEU A 8 17.40 -10.54 11.93
CA LEU A 8 16.20 -9.73 11.76
C LEU A 8 15.38 -10.14 10.51
N ALA A 9 16.06 -10.46 9.41
CA ALA A 9 15.41 -11.00 8.22
C ALA A 9 14.76 -12.37 8.49
N GLN A 10 15.43 -13.25 9.24
CA GLN A 10 14.88 -14.55 9.64
C GLN A 10 13.65 -14.41 10.54
N ASP A 11 13.65 -13.44 11.47
CA ASP A 11 12.50 -13.18 12.35
C ASP A 11 11.28 -12.69 11.54
N CYS A 12 11.52 -11.80 10.57
CA CYS A 12 10.49 -11.37 9.62
C CYS A 12 9.97 -12.53 8.75
N GLU A 13 10.85 -13.42 8.29
CA GLU A 13 10.46 -14.63 7.54
C GLU A 13 9.65 -15.60 8.41
N ALA A 14 10.04 -15.81 9.67
CA ALA A 14 9.31 -16.64 10.61
C ALA A 14 7.88 -16.13 10.82
N LEU A 15 7.69 -14.80 10.97
CA LEU A 15 6.35 -14.22 11.05
C LEU A 15 5.54 -14.43 9.77
N ALA A 16 6.16 -14.29 8.59
CA ALA A 16 5.49 -14.55 7.31
C ALA A 16 5.05 -16.02 7.17
N VAL A 17 5.86 -16.96 7.68
CA VAL A 17 5.52 -18.39 7.76
C VAL A 17 4.36 -18.61 8.74
N ALA A 18 4.44 -18.07 9.96
CA ALA A 18 3.38 -18.17 10.95
C ALA A 18 2.04 -17.62 10.44
N ALA A 19 2.06 -16.50 9.70
CA ALA A 19 0.87 -15.94 9.05
C ALA A 19 0.30 -16.88 7.98
N SER A 20 1.17 -17.53 7.19
CA SER A 20 0.75 -18.53 6.19
C SER A 20 0.13 -19.77 6.83
N GLU A 21 0.72 -20.25 7.92
CA GLU A 21 0.20 -21.36 8.70
C GLU A 21 -1.13 -21.00 9.36
N GLY A 22 -1.27 -19.77 9.87
CA GLY A 22 -2.52 -19.22 10.39
C GLY A 22 -3.64 -19.19 9.34
N VAL A 23 -3.35 -18.76 8.11
CA VAL A 23 -4.31 -18.82 6.99
C VAL A 23 -4.72 -20.27 6.70
N SER A 24 -3.77 -21.20 6.67
CA SER A 24 -4.06 -22.63 6.47
C SER A 24 -4.93 -23.19 7.60
N TRP A 25 -4.61 -22.82 8.84
CA TRP A 25 -5.38 -23.21 10.02
C TRP A 25 -6.82 -22.67 9.95
N LEU A 26 -7.01 -21.38 9.66
CA LEU A 26 -8.34 -20.77 9.52
C LEU A 26 -9.19 -21.47 8.46
N LYS A 27 -8.61 -21.74 7.28
CA LYS A 27 -9.32 -22.45 6.19
C LYS A 27 -9.73 -23.86 6.59
N SER A 28 -8.88 -24.56 7.35
CA SER A 28 -9.18 -25.91 7.83
C SER A 28 -10.21 -25.91 8.94
N ALA A 29 -10.07 -25.02 9.93
CA ALA A 29 -10.97 -24.92 11.07
C ALA A 29 -12.35 -24.40 10.66
N ALA A 30 -12.42 -23.50 9.67
CA ALA A 30 -13.68 -23.02 9.09
C ALA A 30 -14.57 -24.14 8.52
N ALA A 31 -14.01 -25.28 8.11
CA ALA A 31 -14.80 -26.40 7.62
C ALA A 31 -15.56 -27.15 8.73
N GLN A 32 -15.14 -26.97 9.99
CA GLN A 32 -15.63 -27.75 11.13
C GLN A 32 -16.19 -26.86 12.26
N SER A 33 -15.81 -25.59 12.30
CA SER A 33 -16.30 -24.57 13.24
C SER A 33 -17.04 -23.47 12.49
N PRO A 34 -18.37 -23.38 12.63
CA PRO A 34 -19.18 -22.27 12.14
C PRO A 34 -18.66 -20.91 12.61
N THR A 35 -18.17 -20.82 13.85
CA THR A 35 -17.60 -19.58 14.41
C THR A 35 -16.34 -19.15 13.66
N VAL A 36 -15.41 -20.07 13.41
CA VAL A 36 -14.22 -19.78 12.60
C VAL A 36 -14.61 -19.47 11.15
N ALA A 37 -15.58 -20.19 10.58
CA ALA A 37 -16.03 -20.00 9.21
C ALA A 37 -16.52 -18.57 8.93
N GLN A 38 -17.24 -17.96 9.87
CA GLN A 38 -17.78 -16.61 9.74
C GLN A 38 -16.70 -15.52 9.80
N GLN A 39 -15.62 -15.76 10.56
CA GLN A 39 -14.53 -14.80 10.71
C GLN A 39 -13.39 -15.04 9.71
N ALA A 40 -13.28 -16.26 9.19
CA ALA A 40 -12.19 -16.70 8.31
C ALA A 40 -11.95 -15.76 7.12
N PRO A 41 -12.93 -15.26 6.37
CA PRO A 41 -12.66 -14.37 5.23
C PRO A 41 -11.87 -13.10 5.64
N SER A 42 -12.28 -12.46 6.74
CA SER A 42 -11.61 -11.25 7.26
C SER A 42 -10.23 -11.58 7.83
N LEU A 43 -10.14 -12.64 8.64
CA LEU A 43 -8.89 -13.04 9.29
C LEU A 43 -7.85 -13.53 8.26
N VAL A 44 -8.29 -14.23 7.21
CA VAL A 44 -7.42 -14.63 6.11
C VAL A 44 -6.86 -13.39 5.40
N SER A 45 -7.72 -12.42 5.06
CA SER A 45 -7.28 -11.17 4.43
C SER A 45 -6.27 -10.41 5.30
N GLU A 46 -6.52 -10.31 6.62
CA GLU A 46 -5.58 -9.65 7.55
C GLU A 46 -4.25 -10.40 7.67
N LEU A 47 -4.27 -11.73 7.83
CA LEU A 47 -3.03 -12.52 7.90
C LEU A 47 -2.26 -12.51 6.59
N GLN A 48 -2.93 -12.43 5.43
CA GLN A 48 -2.26 -12.22 4.15
C GLN A 48 -1.54 -10.86 4.10
N LYS A 49 -2.14 -9.78 4.64
CA LYS A 49 -1.46 -8.48 4.79
C LYS A 49 -0.25 -8.57 5.73
N VAL A 50 -0.39 -9.26 6.87
CA VAL A 50 0.73 -9.52 7.80
C VAL A 50 1.86 -10.26 7.08
N ARG A 51 1.53 -11.33 6.35
CA ARG A 51 2.49 -12.10 5.56
C ARG A 51 3.23 -11.23 4.55
N ASN A 52 2.50 -10.41 3.79
CA ASN A 52 3.07 -9.52 2.78
C ASN A 52 4.00 -8.48 3.40
N GLN A 53 3.58 -7.80 4.47
CA GLN A 53 4.42 -6.84 5.16
C GLN A 53 5.66 -7.49 5.76
N SER A 54 5.53 -8.68 6.35
CA SER A 54 6.65 -9.41 6.93
C SER A 54 7.70 -9.80 5.88
N ARG A 55 7.27 -10.23 4.68
CA ARG A 55 8.19 -10.47 3.55
C ARG A 55 8.87 -9.21 3.06
N LYS A 56 8.16 -8.07 3.00
CA LYS A 56 8.74 -6.76 2.66
C LYS A 56 9.81 -6.37 3.68
N LEU A 57 9.54 -6.55 4.98
CA LEU A 57 10.50 -6.29 6.06
C LEU A 57 11.71 -7.21 6.00
N ALA A 58 11.53 -8.50 5.68
CA ALA A 58 12.65 -9.44 5.50
C ALA A 58 13.55 -9.02 4.33
N ARG A 59 12.97 -8.64 3.19
CA ARG A 59 13.72 -8.10 2.04
C ARG A 59 14.46 -6.82 2.44
N ALA A 60 13.79 -5.90 3.14
CA ALA A 60 14.40 -4.66 3.61
C ALA A 60 15.60 -4.93 4.53
N ALA A 61 15.50 -5.88 5.47
CA ALA A 61 16.58 -6.25 6.38
C ALA A 61 17.81 -6.84 5.65
N ARG A 62 17.60 -7.60 4.56
CA ARG A 62 18.68 -8.20 3.76
C ARG A 62 19.42 -7.19 2.87
N ARG A 63 18.82 -6.02 2.61
CA ARG A 63 19.42 -5.00 1.73
C ARG A 63 20.16 -3.95 2.53
N ARG A 64 21.25 -3.42 1.96
CA ARG A 64 21.98 -2.30 2.55
C ARG A 64 21.10 -1.06 2.60
N MET A 65 21.39 -0.17 3.55
CA MET A 65 20.75 1.14 3.58
C MET A 65 21.35 2.02 2.47
N CYS A 66 20.57 2.96 1.97
CA CYS A 66 21.01 3.85 0.90
C CYS A 66 20.68 5.31 1.20
N VAL A 67 21.53 6.20 0.66
CA VAL A 67 21.22 7.62 0.48
C VAL A 67 20.75 7.81 -0.96
N GLY A 68 19.54 8.34 -1.16
CA GLY A 68 19.02 8.68 -2.48
C GLY A 68 19.33 10.11 -2.87
N VAL A 69 19.94 10.32 -4.04
CA VAL A 69 20.05 11.62 -4.70
C VAL A 69 18.85 11.77 -5.64
N PHE A 70 17.95 12.70 -5.33
CA PHE A 70 16.66 12.83 -6.00
C PHE A 70 16.30 14.29 -6.25
N GLY A 71 15.40 14.53 -7.21
CA GLY A 71 14.89 15.86 -7.52
C GLY A 71 15.11 16.30 -8.97
N PRO A 72 14.57 17.49 -9.33
CA PRO A 72 14.55 18.01 -10.70
C PRO A 72 15.92 18.47 -11.22
N SER A 73 16.92 18.74 -10.36
CA SER A 73 18.22 19.25 -10.81
C SER A 73 19.12 18.17 -11.41
N GLN A 74 18.95 17.78 -12.68
CA GLN A 74 19.76 16.70 -13.28
C GLN A 74 21.27 16.95 -13.18
N ALA A 75 21.75 18.10 -13.65
CA ALA A 75 23.17 18.45 -13.57
C ALA A 75 23.67 18.53 -12.12
N GLY A 76 22.84 19.02 -11.19
CA GLY A 76 23.16 19.08 -9.77
C GLY A 76 23.29 17.69 -9.14
N LYS A 77 22.39 16.75 -9.49
CA LYS A 77 22.44 15.35 -9.04
C LYS A 77 23.68 14.64 -9.54
N SER A 78 23.96 14.66 -10.84
CA SER A 78 25.12 13.98 -11.42
C SER A 78 26.44 14.53 -10.85
N TYR A 79 26.52 15.85 -10.67
CA TYR A 79 27.65 16.46 -9.98
C TYR A 79 27.77 15.94 -8.54
N LEU A 80 26.70 16.06 -7.73
CA LEU A 80 26.67 15.60 -6.34
C LEU A 80 27.02 14.12 -6.19
N VAL A 81 26.48 13.25 -7.04
CA VAL A 81 26.81 11.82 -7.04
C VAL A 81 28.30 11.61 -7.31
N SER A 82 28.85 12.31 -8.32
CA SER A 82 30.26 12.18 -8.66
C SER A 82 31.19 12.59 -7.52
N ILE A 83 30.89 13.68 -6.80
CA ILE A 83 31.73 14.17 -5.71
C ILE A 83 31.48 13.46 -4.37
N LEU A 84 30.33 12.80 -4.20
CA LEU A 84 30.08 11.93 -3.04
C LEU A 84 30.76 10.57 -3.22
N ALA A 85 30.78 10.05 -4.45
CA ALA A 85 31.40 8.77 -4.79
C ALA A 85 32.90 8.88 -5.13
N SER A 86 33.48 10.10 -5.07
CA SER A 86 34.92 10.38 -5.22
C SER A 86 35.40 11.33 -4.13
N ARG A 87 36.69 11.70 -4.12
CA ARG A 87 37.26 12.64 -3.14
C ARG A 87 38.40 13.47 -3.74
N ASP A 88 38.65 14.63 -3.15
CA ASP A 88 39.78 15.53 -3.44
C ASP A 88 39.84 16.04 -4.89
N GLY A 89 38.70 16.06 -5.58
CA GLY A 89 38.58 16.50 -6.98
C GLY A 89 39.04 15.45 -8.01
N ARG A 90 39.19 14.18 -7.59
CA ARG A 90 39.42 13.06 -8.51
C ARG A 90 38.13 12.68 -9.24
N PRO A 91 38.20 12.19 -10.49
CA PRO A 91 37.03 11.67 -11.18
C PRO A 91 36.49 10.40 -10.49
N LEU A 92 35.17 10.19 -10.56
CA LEU A 92 34.52 8.97 -10.11
C LEU A 92 35.00 7.78 -10.96
N GLN A 93 35.77 6.90 -10.35
CA GLN A 93 36.25 5.66 -10.96
C GLN A 93 35.28 4.50 -10.68
N ALA A 94 34.58 4.06 -11.72
CA ALA A 94 33.71 2.90 -11.72
C ALA A 94 34.52 1.63 -12.06
N ARG A 95 34.50 0.65 -11.16
CA ARG A 95 35.20 -0.62 -11.34
C ARG A 95 34.24 -1.70 -11.84
N PHE A 96 34.62 -2.34 -12.94
CA PHE A 96 33.93 -3.50 -13.52
C PHE A 96 34.97 -4.62 -13.73
N ALA A 97 34.81 -5.72 -12.98
CA ALA A 97 35.84 -6.74 -12.79
C ALA A 97 37.19 -6.13 -12.37
N ASP A 98 38.23 -6.28 -13.19
CA ASP A 98 39.60 -5.81 -12.96
C ASP A 98 39.89 -4.42 -13.57
N LYS A 99 38.93 -3.82 -14.29
CA LYS A 99 39.10 -2.54 -15.00
C LYS A 99 38.36 -1.40 -14.31
N SER A 100 38.92 -0.20 -14.46
CA SER A 100 38.32 1.05 -13.98
C SER A 100 38.02 1.98 -15.16
N TYR A 101 36.89 2.68 -15.06
CA TYR A 101 36.39 3.62 -16.05
C TYR A 101 36.01 4.93 -15.36
N ASP A 102 36.26 6.07 -16.01
CA ASP A 102 35.69 7.35 -15.57
C ASP A 102 34.19 7.34 -15.83
N PHE A 103 33.39 7.22 -14.77
CA PHE A 103 31.95 7.06 -14.89
C PHE A 103 31.30 8.22 -15.65
N LEU A 104 31.70 9.46 -15.38
CA LEU A 104 31.10 10.63 -16.00
C LEU A 104 31.49 10.78 -17.48
N ARG A 105 32.73 10.41 -17.83
CA ARG A 105 33.24 10.59 -19.19
C ARG A 105 32.91 9.41 -20.11
N GLU A 106 32.99 8.18 -19.61
CA GLU A 106 32.97 6.97 -20.43
C GLU A 106 31.64 6.20 -20.36
N ILE A 107 30.82 6.40 -19.32
CA ILE A 107 29.59 5.61 -19.09
C ILE A 107 28.35 6.50 -19.09
N ASN A 108 28.39 7.61 -18.34
CA ASN A 108 27.27 8.53 -18.23
C ASN A 108 27.01 9.20 -19.58
N PRO A 109 25.78 9.14 -20.11
CA PRO A 109 25.46 9.73 -21.41
C PRO A 109 25.73 11.25 -21.46
N PRO A 110 26.24 11.78 -22.58
CA PRO A 110 26.55 13.21 -22.72
C PRO A 110 25.29 14.08 -22.87
N GLY A 111 25.31 15.28 -22.28
CA GLY A 111 24.33 16.34 -22.52
C GLY A 111 23.52 16.77 -21.28
N ASN A 112 22.86 17.93 -21.37
CA ASN A 112 21.96 18.48 -20.33
C ASN A 112 20.57 17.80 -20.31
N ARG A 113 20.36 16.73 -21.08
CA ARG A 113 19.10 15.96 -21.11
C ARG A 113 19.13 14.89 -20.02
N GLU A 114 17.95 14.49 -19.55
CA GLU A 114 17.84 13.40 -18.57
C GLU A 114 18.57 12.16 -19.07
N SER A 115 19.60 11.76 -18.32
CA SER A 115 20.59 10.81 -18.79
C SER A 115 20.17 9.36 -18.55
N THR A 116 19.19 9.08 -17.66
CA THR A 116 18.87 7.71 -17.23
C THR A 116 17.38 7.39 -17.09
N GLY A 117 16.99 6.15 -17.43
CA GLY A 117 15.66 5.57 -17.17
C GLY A 117 15.66 4.47 -16.09
N LEU A 118 16.76 4.36 -15.33
CA LEU A 118 17.04 3.36 -14.30
C LEU A 118 17.73 4.01 -13.10
N VAL A 119 17.71 3.35 -11.94
CA VAL A 119 18.46 3.79 -10.75
C VAL A 119 19.90 3.31 -10.86
N THR A 120 20.88 4.16 -10.55
CA THR A 120 22.30 3.74 -10.48
C THR A 120 22.74 3.64 -9.03
N ARG A 121 23.16 2.45 -8.59
CA ARG A 121 23.68 2.22 -7.24
C ARG A 121 25.20 2.25 -7.25
N PHE A 122 25.78 3.11 -6.42
CA PHE A 122 27.21 3.20 -6.16
C PHE A 122 27.53 2.65 -4.77
N GLY A 123 28.51 1.75 -4.69
CA GLY A 123 28.90 1.14 -3.42
C GLY A 123 30.15 0.28 -3.55
N LEU A 124 30.67 -0.19 -2.42
CA LEU A 124 31.83 -1.07 -2.38
C LEU A 124 31.42 -2.51 -2.69
N GLY A 125 32.19 -3.20 -3.55
CA GLY A 125 31.99 -4.64 -3.82
C GLY A 125 30.77 -5.00 -4.66
N LEU A 126 30.25 -4.05 -5.46
CA LEU A 126 29.06 -4.26 -6.29
C LEU A 126 29.31 -4.92 -7.66
N SER A 127 30.57 -5.02 -8.08
CA SER A 127 30.94 -5.60 -9.38
C SER A 127 31.10 -7.11 -9.28
N ASP A 128 30.77 -7.81 -10.37
CA ASP A 128 31.04 -9.23 -10.50
C ASP A 128 32.51 -9.52 -10.83
N THR A 129 33.01 -10.69 -10.45
CA THR A 129 34.40 -11.07 -10.72
C THR A 129 34.61 -11.58 -12.14
N SER A 130 33.53 -11.92 -12.85
CA SER A 130 33.59 -12.39 -14.23
C SER A 130 33.96 -11.27 -15.19
N ALA A 131 35.02 -11.46 -15.99
CA ALA A 131 35.42 -10.52 -17.03
C ALA A 131 34.42 -10.44 -18.20
N ASP A 132 33.71 -11.53 -18.49
CA ASP A 132 32.75 -11.60 -19.60
C ASP A 132 31.41 -10.91 -19.27
N PHE A 133 31.03 -10.90 -18.00
CA PHE A 133 29.77 -10.31 -17.52
C PHE A 133 29.98 -9.48 -16.25
N PRO A 134 30.77 -8.39 -16.32
CA PRO A 134 31.19 -7.66 -15.14
C PRO A 134 30.12 -6.68 -14.62
N VAL A 135 29.08 -6.40 -15.42
CA VAL A 135 28.01 -5.46 -15.12
C VAL A 135 26.84 -6.21 -14.50
N ARG A 136 26.48 -5.87 -13.26
CA ARG A 136 25.30 -6.42 -12.58
C ARG A 136 24.12 -5.46 -12.68
N VAL A 137 22.96 -5.99 -13.03
CA VAL A 137 21.70 -5.25 -13.08
C VAL A 137 20.62 -5.97 -12.27
N ARG A 138 19.75 -5.18 -11.64
CA ARG A 138 18.50 -5.67 -11.04
C ARG A 138 17.37 -5.51 -12.05
N LEU A 139 16.56 -6.55 -12.21
CA LEU A 139 15.47 -6.58 -13.18
C LEU A 139 14.13 -6.18 -12.52
N LEU A 140 13.23 -5.66 -13.36
CA LEU A 140 11.82 -5.48 -13.02
C LEU A 140 11.12 -6.84 -12.92
N THR A 141 10.16 -6.96 -12.01
CA THR A 141 9.24 -8.11 -11.96
C THR A 141 8.05 -7.90 -12.91
N GLN A 142 7.27 -8.95 -13.14
CA GLN A 142 6.03 -8.78 -13.92
C GLN A 142 5.02 -7.84 -13.23
N THR A 143 4.97 -7.80 -11.90
CA THR A 143 4.08 -6.90 -11.17
C THR A 143 4.60 -5.47 -11.20
N ASP A 144 5.93 -5.27 -11.23
CA ASP A 144 6.53 -3.95 -11.47
C ASP A 144 6.07 -3.39 -12.82
N ILE A 145 6.02 -4.21 -13.89
CA ILE A 145 5.53 -3.78 -15.21
C ILE A 145 4.05 -3.35 -15.12
N VAL A 146 3.19 -4.13 -14.45
CA VAL A 146 1.77 -3.75 -14.27
C VAL A 146 1.63 -2.42 -13.53
N LYS A 147 2.43 -2.20 -12.47
CA LYS A 147 2.44 -0.95 -11.70
C LYS A 147 2.91 0.24 -12.53
N ILE A 148 3.93 0.05 -13.38
CA ILE A 148 4.46 1.07 -14.27
C ILE A 148 3.41 1.48 -15.31
N LEU A 149 2.80 0.51 -15.99
CA LEU A 149 1.81 0.77 -17.03
C LEU A 149 0.53 1.36 -16.45
N GLY A 150 0.01 0.81 -15.34
CA GLY A 150 -1.14 1.39 -14.64
C GLY A 150 -0.87 2.81 -14.14
N ASN A 151 0.31 3.07 -13.56
CA ASN A 151 0.71 4.41 -13.13
C ASN A 151 0.74 5.41 -14.28
N SER A 152 1.37 5.02 -15.41
CA SER A 152 1.43 5.88 -16.57
C SER A 152 0.03 6.14 -17.13
N PHE A 153 -0.80 5.10 -17.28
CA PHE A 153 -2.14 5.27 -17.83
C PHE A 153 -2.98 6.22 -16.96
N LEU A 154 -3.06 5.93 -15.65
CA LEU A 154 -3.93 6.65 -14.72
C LEU A 154 -3.50 8.10 -14.43
N LEU A 155 -2.22 8.45 -14.67
CA LEU A 155 -1.69 9.76 -14.34
C LEU A 155 -1.32 10.62 -15.54
N ASP A 156 -0.90 10.01 -16.66
CA ASP A 156 -0.52 10.72 -17.88
C ASP A 156 -1.68 10.98 -18.83
N PHE A 157 -2.82 10.29 -18.69
CA PHE A 157 -4.06 10.62 -19.41
C PHE A 157 -5.03 11.44 -18.54
N ASP A 158 -5.83 12.29 -19.20
CA ASP A 158 -6.90 13.07 -18.57
C ASP A 158 -8.23 12.32 -18.73
N HIS A 159 -8.58 11.45 -17.76
CA HIS A 159 -9.80 10.63 -17.81
C HIS A 159 -11.12 11.41 -17.77
N GLN A 160 -11.08 12.74 -17.59
CA GLN A 160 -12.28 13.58 -17.74
C GLN A 160 -12.50 14.06 -19.18
N LYS A 161 -11.44 14.06 -20.00
CA LYS A 161 -11.46 14.55 -21.39
C LYS A 161 -11.13 13.47 -22.43
N ALA A 162 -10.49 12.40 -22.00
CA ALA A 162 -10.04 11.33 -22.86
C ALA A 162 -11.20 10.43 -23.30
N GLU A 163 -11.10 9.89 -24.51
CA GLU A 163 -12.11 9.00 -25.12
C GLU A 163 -12.10 7.57 -24.55
N PHE A 164 -11.44 7.34 -23.40
CA PHE A 164 -11.33 6.02 -22.80
C PHE A 164 -12.52 5.73 -21.89
N GLU A 165 -13.34 4.77 -22.29
CA GLU A 165 -14.38 4.20 -21.43
C GLU A 165 -13.80 3.04 -20.63
N GLY A 166 -13.87 3.12 -19.30
CA GLY A 166 -13.50 2.01 -18.43
C GLY A 166 -14.48 0.85 -18.58
N PRO A 167 -14.03 -0.41 -18.41
CA PRO A 167 -14.92 -1.56 -18.50
C PRO A 167 -15.92 -1.54 -17.35
N ASP A 168 -17.21 -1.64 -17.67
CA ASP A 168 -18.26 -1.75 -16.65
C ASP A 168 -18.22 -3.10 -15.92
N GLY A 169 -19.00 -3.22 -14.84
CA GLY A 169 -19.05 -4.46 -14.06
C GLY A 169 -19.47 -5.69 -14.88
N ALA A 170 -20.28 -5.54 -15.93
CA ALA A 170 -20.69 -6.67 -16.77
C ALA A 170 -19.55 -7.13 -17.68
N ALA A 171 -18.81 -6.20 -18.28
CA ALA A 171 -17.63 -6.45 -19.08
C ALA A 171 -16.53 -7.12 -18.25
N ILE A 172 -16.30 -6.63 -17.02
CA ILE A 172 -15.37 -7.22 -16.06
C ILE A 172 -15.77 -8.68 -15.76
N ARG A 173 -17.02 -8.93 -15.36
CA ARG A 173 -17.49 -10.31 -15.05
C ARG A 173 -17.39 -11.25 -16.25
N LYS A 174 -17.68 -10.76 -17.46
CA LYS A 174 -17.50 -11.52 -18.70
C LYS A 174 -16.03 -11.90 -18.92
N ARG A 175 -15.10 -10.94 -18.76
CA ARG A 175 -13.65 -11.19 -18.90
C ARG A 175 -13.17 -12.21 -17.87
N LEU A 176 -13.60 -12.09 -16.61
CA LEU A 176 -13.26 -13.04 -15.54
C LEU A 176 -13.77 -14.46 -15.86
N ALA A 177 -14.99 -14.60 -16.41
CA ALA A 177 -15.52 -15.88 -16.83
C ALA A 177 -14.72 -16.51 -17.99
N GLU A 178 -14.32 -15.72 -18.98
CA GLU A 178 -13.46 -16.16 -20.08
C GLU A 178 -12.09 -16.64 -19.58
N LEU A 179 -11.49 -15.91 -18.63
CA LEU A 179 -10.19 -16.27 -18.06
C LEU A 179 -10.28 -17.47 -17.11
N ARG A 180 -11.38 -17.64 -16.38
CA ARG A 180 -11.64 -18.84 -15.57
C ARG A 180 -11.53 -20.12 -16.39
N ALA A 181 -12.05 -20.12 -17.62
CA ALA A 181 -11.98 -21.27 -18.51
C ALA A 181 -10.55 -21.62 -18.96
N LYS A 182 -9.61 -20.68 -18.86
CA LYS A 182 -8.19 -20.84 -19.22
C LYS A 182 -7.27 -21.08 -18.03
N ALA A 183 -7.79 -20.96 -16.82
CA ALA A 183 -7.00 -21.13 -15.60
C ALA A 183 -6.52 -22.57 -15.46
N GLN A 184 -5.22 -22.73 -15.23
CA GLN A 184 -4.59 -24.03 -14.99
C GLN A 184 -4.98 -24.59 -13.61
N PRO A 185 -4.87 -25.91 -13.38
CA PRO A 185 -5.16 -26.50 -12.06
C PRO A 185 -4.19 -26.06 -10.96
N THR A 186 -2.96 -25.71 -11.33
CA THR A 186 -1.90 -25.27 -10.42
C THR A 186 -1.31 -23.95 -10.91
N PRO A 187 -0.70 -23.14 -10.01
CA PRO A 187 -0.01 -21.93 -10.40
C PRO A 187 1.09 -22.20 -11.45
N VAL A 188 1.25 -21.27 -12.39
CA VAL A 188 2.23 -21.34 -13.48
C VAL A 188 3.15 -20.11 -13.48
N GLY A 189 4.44 -20.31 -13.76
CA GLY A 189 5.43 -19.24 -13.78
C GLY A 189 5.82 -18.75 -12.37
N ASP A 190 6.11 -17.46 -12.26
CA ASP A 190 6.73 -16.77 -11.11
C ASP A 190 5.77 -15.87 -10.31
N LEU A 191 4.46 -15.87 -10.63
CA LEU A 191 3.46 -15.04 -9.95
C LEU A 191 2.70 -15.87 -8.91
N ASP A 192 2.63 -15.40 -7.68
CA ASP A 192 1.77 -15.98 -6.65
C ASP A 192 0.65 -15.02 -6.18
N SER A 193 -0.19 -15.48 -5.25
CA SER A 193 -1.28 -14.67 -4.68
C SER A 193 -0.78 -13.44 -3.90
N ASP A 194 0.42 -13.52 -3.32
CA ASP A 194 1.02 -12.43 -2.55
C ASP A 194 1.49 -11.31 -3.45
N ASP A 195 2.02 -11.64 -4.62
CA ASP A 195 2.37 -10.69 -5.66
C ASP A 195 1.13 -9.93 -6.17
N VAL A 196 -0.02 -10.61 -6.29
CA VAL A 196 -1.29 -9.95 -6.65
C VAL A 196 -1.79 -9.06 -5.50
N LEU A 197 -1.66 -9.51 -4.25
CA LEU A 197 -2.03 -8.67 -3.10
C LEU A 197 -1.14 -7.41 -3.02
N ASP A 198 0.14 -7.52 -3.38
CA ASP A 198 1.03 -6.35 -3.50
C ASP A 198 0.63 -5.40 -4.65
N LEU A 199 0.05 -5.92 -5.75
CA LEU A 199 -0.59 -5.07 -6.77
C LEU A 199 -1.82 -4.36 -6.19
N ILE A 200 -2.71 -5.07 -5.50
CA ILE A 200 -3.90 -4.49 -4.87
C ILE A 200 -3.50 -3.37 -3.91
N GLU A 201 -2.56 -3.63 -3.02
CA GLU A 201 -2.05 -2.62 -2.07
C GLU A 201 -1.50 -1.39 -2.79
N TYR A 202 -0.78 -1.58 -3.89
CA TYR A 202 -0.25 -0.47 -4.69
C TYR A 202 -1.38 0.37 -5.31
N PHE A 203 -2.36 -0.26 -5.96
CA PHE A 203 -3.48 0.46 -6.57
C PHE A 203 -4.38 1.12 -5.51
N ASP A 204 -4.59 0.48 -4.37
CA ASP A 204 -5.32 1.07 -3.25
C ASP A 204 -4.59 2.26 -2.62
N THR A 205 -3.26 2.23 -2.57
CA THR A 205 -2.48 3.32 -1.98
C THR A 205 -2.45 4.54 -2.89
N PHE A 206 -2.23 4.34 -4.20
CA PHE A 206 -2.00 5.45 -5.13
C PHE A 206 -3.22 5.82 -5.98
N PHE A 207 -4.22 4.94 -6.11
CA PHE A 207 -5.31 5.07 -7.08
C PHE A 207 -6.70 4.71 -6.54
N ALA A 208 -6.90 4.64 -5.20
CA ALA A 208 -8.18 4.24 -4.59
C ALA A 208 -9.41 4.98 -5.13
N GLY A 209 -9.28 6.27 -5.49
CA GLY A 209 -10.38 7.06 -6.03
C GLY A 209 -10.83 6.65 -7.43
N VAL A 210 -9.97 5.98 -8.21
CA VAL A 210 -10.23 5.56 -9.59
C VAL A 210 -10.47 4.04 -9.68
N THR A 211 -9.83 3.26 -8.82
CA THR A 211 -9.92 1.78 -8.85
C THR A 211 -10.94 1.21 -7.84
N ALA A 212 -11.78 2.05 -7.23
CA ALA A 212 -12.74 1.62 -6.20
C ALA A 212 -13.67 0.51 -6.70
N GLU A 213 -14.18 0.63 -7.93
CA GLU A 213 -15.11 -0.33 -8.53
C GLU A 213 -14.47 -1.71 -8.80
N LEU A 214 -13.14 -1.75 -8.97
CA LEU A 214 -12.39 -3.00 -9.16
C LEU A 214 -12.33 -3.86 -7.89
N ARG A 215 -12.63 -3.28 -6.71
CA ARG A 215 -12.53 -4.01 -5.43
C ARG A 215 -13.57 -5.10 -5.26
N THR A 216 -14.77 -4.91 -5.78
CA THR A 216 -15.91 -5.80 -5.51
C THR A 216 -15.74 -7.16 -6.19
N ASP A 217 -15.58 -7.15 -7.52
CA ASP A 217 -15.56 -8.38 -8.33
C ASP A 217 -14.15 -8.71 -8.85
N TYR A 218 -13.42 -7.71 -9.34
CA TYR A 218 -12.17 -7.92 -10.06
C TYR A 218 -11.02 -8.39 -9.16
N TRP A 219 -10.67 -7.61 -8.13
CA TRP A 219 -9.51 -7.93 -7.28
C TRP A 219 -9.72 -9.21 -6.48
N ARG A 220 -10.95 -9.48 -6.05
CA ARG A 220 -11.31 -10.71 -5.34
C ARG A 220 -11.00 -11.95 -6.18
N GLU A 221 -11.34 -11.96 -7.46
CA GLU A 221 -11.06 -13.08 -8.35
C GLU A 221 -9.63 -13.09 -8.89
N ALA A 222 -9.03 -11.92 -9.11
CA ALA A 222 -7.68 -11.80 -9.66
C ALA A 222 -6.61 -12.48 -8.78
N ILE A 223 -6.76 -12.43 -7.44
CA ILE A 223 -5.86 -13.10 -6.48
C ILE A 223 -5.75 -14.61 -6.77
N ASP A 224 -6.87 -15.25 -7.08
CA ASP A 224 -6.92 -16.70 -7.31
C ASP A 224 -6.70 -17.10 -8.77
N LEU A 225 -7.04 -16.21 -9.71
CA LEU A 225 -6.91 -16.48 -11.15
C LEU A 225 -5.51 -16.21 -11.68
N ALA A 226 -4.94 -15.03 -11.38
CA ALA A 226 -3.69 -14.60 -12.01
C ALA A 226 -2.53 -15.61 -11.87
N PRO A 227 -2.30 -16.26 -10.69
CA PRO A 227 -1.25 -17.26 -10.55
C PRO A 227 -1.42 -18.45 -11.51
N ARG A 228 -2.66 -18.77 -11.89
CA ARG A 228 -3.03 -19.94 -12.73
C ARG A 228 -3.19 -19.60 -14.21
N LEU A 229 -2.96 -18.36 -14.62
CA LEU A 229 -3.04 -17.92 -16.00
C LEU A 229 -1.66 -17.86 -16.67
N SER A 230 -1.62 -18.10 -17.98
CA SER A 230 -0.43 -17.85 -18.79
C SER A 230 -0.11 -16.35 -18.83
N GLY A 231 1.12 -15.96 -19.19
CA GLY A 231 1.48 -14.54 -19.32
C GLY A 231 0.60 -13.76 -20.30
N HIS A 232 0.22 -14.36 -21.42
CA HIS A 232 -0.68 -13.72 -22.38
C HIS A 232 -2.11 -13.58 -21.84
N ASP A 233 -2.59 -14.57 -21.07
CA ASP A 233 -3.90 -14.46 -20.43
C ASP A 233 -3.87 -13.47 -19.24
N ARG A 234 -2.74 -13.35 -18.54
CA ARG A 234 -2.49 -12.28 -17.57
C ARG A 234 -2.54 -10.91 -18.22
N ALA A 235 -2.00 -10.73 -19.43
CA ALA A 235 -2.11 -9.47 -20.17
C ALA A 235 -3.58 -9.05 -20.36
N ARG A 236 -4.46 -10.02 -20.67
CA ARG A 236 -5.91 -9.81 -20.78
C ARG A 236 -6.61 -9.53 -19.45
N LEU A 237 -6.06 -10.05 -18.34
CA LEU A 237 -6.53 -9.74 -16.99
C LEU A 237 -6.14 -8.32 -16.59
N TRP A 238 -4.87 -7.93 -16.81
CA TRP A 238 -4.32 -6.64 -16.43
C TRP A 238 -4.78 -5.49 -17.32
N SER A 239 -5.24 -5.77 -18.54
CA SER A 239 -5.72 -4.73 -19.46
C SER A 239 -6.91 -3.93 -18.91
N ILE A 240 -7.66 -4.48 -17.96
CA ILE A 240 -8.70 -3.76 -17.21
C ILE A 240 -8.14 -2.53 -16.49
N LEU A 241 -6.89 -2.58 -16.00
CA LEU A 241 -6.24 -1.49 -15.25
C LEU A 241 -5.85 -0.29 -16.13
N TRP A 242 -5.86 -0.47 -17.45
CA TRP A 242 -5.63 0.59 -18.44
C TRP A 242 -6.73 0.63 -19.49
N TYR A 243 -7.97 0.30 -19.09
CA TYR A 243 -9.19 0.39 -19.89
C TYR A 243 -9.07 -0.25 -21.29
N ASP A 244 -8.48 -1.45 -21.34
CA ASP A 244 -8.21 -2.20 -22.56
C ASP A 244 -7.41 -1.40 -23.62
N PHE A 245 -6.62 -0.40 -23.20
CA PHE A 245 -5.72 0.35 -24.07
C PHE A 245 -4.66 -0.58 -24.69
N GLN A 246 -4.93 -1.01 -25.92
CA GLN A 246 -4.19 -2.07 -26.60
C GLN A 246 -2.67 -1.85 -26.67
N PRO A 247 -2.16 -0.62 -26.93
CA PRO A 247 -0.71 -0.40 -26.95
C PRO A 247 0.00 -0.76 -25.65
N PHE A 248 -0.64 -0.59 -24.48
CA PHE A 248 -0.07 -0.99 -23.19
C PHE A 248 -0.16 -2.50 -22.98
N THR A 249 -1.22 -3.14 -23.47
CA THR A 249 -1.34 -4.60 -23.45
C THR A 249 -0.22 -5.25 -24.28
N ASP A 250 0.06 -4.73 -25.48
CA ASP A 250 1.13 -5.25 -26.36
C ASP A 250 2.52 -4.99 -25.76
N LEU A 251 2.71 -3.82 -25.13
CA LEU A 251 3.94 -3.50 -24.41
C LEU A 251 4.15 -4.43 -23.21
N TYR A 252 3.10 -4.71 -22.43
CA TYR A 252 3.15 -5.68 -21.34
C TYR A 252 3.62 -7.06 -21.83
N VAL A 253 3.04 -7.56 -22.93
CA VAL A 253 3.43 -8.84 -23.52
C VAL A 253 4.91 -8.84 -23.93
N THR A 254 5.35 -7.78 -24.61
CA THR A 254 6.77 -7.63 -25.04
C THR A 254 7.73 -7.69 -23.85
N LEU A 255 7.42 -6.97 -22.77
CA LEU A 255 8.24 -6.96 -21.56
C LEU A 255 8.18 -8.31 -20.81
N TYR A 256 6.99 -8.91 -20.73
CA TYR A 256 6.79 -10.23 -20.12
C TYR A 256 7.59 -11.32 -20.83
N GLU A 257 7.57 -11.37 -22.16
CA GLU A 257 8.34 -12.34 -22.95
C GLU A 257 9.85 -12.17 -22.72
N GLY A 258 10.32 -10.93 -22.54
CA GLY A 258 11.69 -10.65 -22.14
C GLY A 258 12.03 -11.23 -20.77
N LEU A 259 11.17 -11.05 -19.77
CA LEU A 259 11.33 -11.66 -18.45
C LEU A 259 11.29 -13.19 -18.50
N GLN A 260 10.41 -13.76 -19.32
CA GLN A 260 10.29 -15.21 -19.51
C GLN A 260 11.59 -15.80 -20.08
N LYS A 261 12.22 -15.14 -21.06
CA LYS A 261 13.54 -15.53 -21.61
C LYS A 261 14.65 -15.47 -20.56
N LEU A 262 14.52 -14.60 -19.56
CA LEU A 262 15.43 -14.50 -18.41
C LEU A 262 15.01 -15.42 -17.25
N ALA A 263 14.07 -16.34 -17.48
CA ALA A 263 13.51 -17.23 -16.47
C ALA A 263 13.04 -16.48 -15.21
N HIS A 264 12.51 -15.26 -15.39
CA HIS A 264 12.01 -14.39 -14.33
C HIS A 264 13.05 -14.10 -13.23
N ALA A 265 14.33 -14.11 -13.58
CA ALA A 265 15.40 -13.86 -12.62
C ALA A 265 15.32 -12.43 -12.04
N PRO A 266 15.56 -12.24 -10.73
CA PRO A 266 15.56 -10.91 -10.10
C PRO A 266 16.78 -10.07 -10.49
N GLU A 267 17.87 -10.71 -10.90
CA GLU A 267 19.12 -10.08 -11.31
C GLU A 267 19.63 -10.69 -12.61
N ALA A 268 20.47 -9.93 -13.32
CA ALA A 268 21.23 -10.42 -14.45
C ALA A 268 22.63 -9.81 -14.49
N LEU A 269 23.53 -10.49 -15.19
CA LEU A 269 24.86 -10.00 -15.53
C LEU A 269 24.92 -9.75 -17.04
N VAL A 270 25.55 -8.65 -17.45
CA VAL A 270 25.74 -8.26 -18.86
C VAL A 270 27.19 -7.85 -19.12
N GLY A 271 27.58 -7.86 -20.39
CA GLY A 271 28.90 -7.42 -20.83
C GLY A 271 29.08 -5.90 -20.77
N MET A 272 30.33 -5.43 -20.87
CA MET A 272 30.63 -4.00 -20.95
C MET A 272 30.05 -3.32 -22.20
N ASP A 273 29.73 -4.09 -23.24
CA ASP A 273 29.03 -3.63 -24.45
C ASP A 273 27.61 -3.12 -24.16
N ALA A 274 27.04 -3.41 -22.98
CA ALA A 274 25.81 -2.79 -22.49
C ALA A 274 25.99 -1.31 -22.08
N LEU A 275 27.21 -0.90 -21.72
CA LEU A 275 27.51 0.44 -21.21
C LEU A 275 28.37 1.27 -22.18
N ILE A 276 29.20 0.61 -22.99
CA ILE A 276 30.18 1.25 -23.88
C ILE A 276 29.94 0.79 -25.33
N PRO A 277 29.89 1.72 -26.31
CA PRO A 277 30.04 3.17 -26.17
C PRO A 277 28.83 3.82 -25.48
N ARG A 278 29.06 4.91 -24.72
CA ARG A 278 28.03 5.55 -23.89
C ARG A 278 26.79 6.02 -24.65
N GLU A 279 26.93 6.32 -25.94
CA GLU A 279 25.84 6.74 -26.84
C GLU A 279 24.87 5.59 -27.18
N LYS A 280 25.25 4.34 -26.90
CA LYS A 280 24.39 3.15 -27.03
C LYS A 280 24.17 2.47 -25.68
N SER A 281 24.44 3.15 -24.58
CA SER A 281 24.35 2.55 -23.25
C SER A 281 22.90 2.24 -22.87
N ILE A 282 22.68 1.16 -22.12
CA ILE A 282 21.38 0.91 -21.46
C ILE A 282 21.05 1.97 -20.39
N VAL A 283 22.06 2.74 -19.99
CA VAL A 283 21.90 3.91 -19.12
C VAL A 283 21.19 5.02 -19.88
N ASP A 284 21.46 5.21 -21.17
CA ASP A 284 20.85 6.27 -21.98
C ASP A 284 19.37 6.00 -22.23
N VAL A 285 18.54 6.96 -21.83
CA VAL A 285 17.09 6.93 -22.03
C VAL A 285 16.69 6.85 -23.51
N LEU A 286 17.51 7.38 -24.44
CA LEU A 286 17.26 7.29 -25.88
C LEU A 286 17.35 5.86 -26.41
N THR A 287 17.99 4.95 -25.68
CA THR A 287 17.99 3.52 -26.02
C THR A 287 16.57 2.95 -26.04
N LEU A 288 15.63 3.52 -25.27
CA LEU A 288 14.22 3.13 -25.28
C LEU A 288 13.46 3.56 -26.55
N ASP A 289 13.98 4.50 -27.37
CA ASP A 289 13.32 4.92 -28.61
C ASP A 289 13.20 3.77 -29.62
N ARG A 290 14.11 2.81 -29.49
CA ARG A 290 14.21 1.65 -30.39
C ARG A 290 13.44 0.43 -29.88
N LEU A 291 12.67 0.56 -28.79
CA LEU A 291 11.92 -0.55 -28.21
C LEU A 291 10.95 -1.14 -29.24
N GLY A 292 11.15 -2.42 -29.57
CA GLY A 292 10.40 -3.14 -30.60
C GLY A 292 10.93 -2.98 -32.03
N ALA A 293 12.01 -2.22 -32.24
CA ALA A 293 12.58 -1.91 -33.55
C ALA A 293 14.10 -2.19 -33.66
N ASP A 294 14.75 -2.76 -32.63
CA ASP A 294 16.19 -3.04 -32.58
C ASP A 294 16.54 -4.53 -32.49
N ALA A 295 15.80 -5.38 -33.21
CA ALA A 295 16.03 -6.83 -33.20
C ALA A 295 17.49 -7.26 -33.55
N ASP A 296 18.21 -6.43 -34.29
CA ASP A 296 19.60 -6.68 -34.70
C ASP A 296 20.65 -6.22 -33.67
N ASP A 297 20.30 -5.31 -32.73
CA ASP A 297 21.19 -4.83 -31.65
C ASP A 297 20.88 -5.58 -30.36
N THR A 298 21.51 -6.74 -30.18
CA THR A 298 21.24 -7.64 -29.06
C THR A 298 22.41 -7.74 -28.08
N LEU A 299 22.08 -7.79 -26.79
CA LEU A 299 22.99 -8.07 -25.69
C LEU A 299 22.86 -9.53 -25.27
N LEU A 300 23.98 -10.15 -24.88
CA LEU A 300 23.98 -11.43 -24.19
C LEU A 300 23.78 -11.17 -22.69
N VAL A 301 22.77 -11.80 -22.10
CA VAL A 301 22.34 -11.56 -20.73
C VAL A 301 22.38 -12.87 -19.96
N ARG A 302 23.07 -12.89 -18.83
CA ARG A 302 23.15 -14.02 -17.90
C ARG A 302 22.19 -13.83 -16.74
N PRO A 303 21.03 -14.49 -16.70
CA PRO A 303 20.11 -14.40 -15.57
C PRO A 303 20.72 -15.01 -14.30
N ARG A 304 20.34 -14.47 -13.14
CA ARG A 304 20.77 -14.93 -11.81
C ARG A 304 19.58 -15.03 -10.86
N GLN A 305 19.29 -16.25 -10.43
CA GLN A 305 18.25 -16.55 -9.45
C GLN A 305 18.68 -16.14 -8.03
N ALA A 306 17.70 -15.94 -7.15
CA ALA A 306 17.94 -15.53 -5.76
C ALA A 306 18.79 -16.54 -4.97
N ASP A 307 18.77 -17.81 -5.34
CA ASP A 307 19.59 -18.87 -4.74
C ASP A 307 20.99 -19.00 -5.36
N GLY A 308 21.35 -18.09 -6.28
CA GLY A 308 22.63 -18.04 -6.95
C GLY A 308 22.73 -18.94 -8.19
N ARG A 309 21.69 -19.69 -8.56
CA ARG A 309 21.67 -20.44 -9.82
C ARG A 309 21.59 -19.48 -11.01
N SER A 310 22.33 -19.78 -12.07
CA SER A 310 22.22 -19.08 -13.34
C SER A 310 21.54 -19.99 -14.37
N PRO A 311 20.30 -19.67 -14.79
CA PRO A 311 19.71 -20.26 -15.98
C PRO A 311 20.56 -19.99 -17.23
N ALA A 312 20.17 -20.58 -18.36
CA ALA A 312 20.88 -20.39 -19.62
C ALA A 312 20.94 -18.90 -20.02
N ASP A 313 22.08 -18.49 -20.57
CA ASP A 313 22.27 -17.14 -21.11
C ASP A 313 21.26 -16.91 -22.25
N ALA A 314 20.71 -15.69 -22.33
CA ALA A 314 19.72 -15.31 -23.33
C ALA A 314 20.20 -14.09 -24.14
N ARG A 315 19.90 -14.07 -25.44
CA ARG A 315 20.08 -12.87 -26.27
C ARG A 315 18.79 -12.06 -26.30
N LEU A 316 18.88 -10.79 -25.92
CA LEU A 316 17.74 -9.85 -25.93
C LEU A 316 18.12 -8.55 -26.63
N PRO A 317 17.17 -7.89 -27.32
CA PRO A 317 17.38 -6.54 -27.82
C PRO A 317 17.82 -5.59 -26.71
N ARG A 318 18.74 -4.69 -27.02
CA ARG A 318 19.32 -3.75 -26.06
C ARG A 318 18.27 -2.84 -25.44
N SER A 319 17.32 -2.35 -26.24
CA SER A 319 16.17 -1.55 -25.77
C SER A 319 15.33 -2.30 -24.74
N LEU A 320 15.14 -3.61 -24.94
CA LEU A 320 14.39 -4.47 -24.02
C LEU A 320 15.15 -4.67 -22.71
N VAL A 321 16.47 -4.86 -22.75
CA VAL A 321 17.31 -4.91 -21.55
C VAL A 321 17.26 -3.58 -20.78
N CYS A 322 17.34 -2.44 -21.49
CA CYS A 322 17.18 -1.11 -20.91
C CYS A 322 15.79 -0.95 -20.24
N ALA A 323 14.72 -1.40 -20.90
CA ALA A 323 13.36 -1.34 -20.38
C ALA A 323 13.18 -2.20 -19.12
N LEU A 324 13.73 -3.42 -19.11
CA LEU A 324 13.61 -4.37 -18.00
C LEU A 324 14.56 -4.09 -16.83
N THR A 325 15.59 -3.26 -17.01
CA THR A 325 16.54 -2.94 -15.94
C THR A 325 15.95 -1.90 -14.98
N ALA A 326 15.85 -2.25 -13.70
CA ALA A 326 15.44 -1.36 -12.63
C ALA A 326 16.65 -0.62 -12.02
N GLU A 327 17.74 -1.35 -11.78
CA GLU A 327 18.95 -0.86 -11.12
C GLU A 327 20.21 -1.28 -11.89
N LEU A 328 21.17 -0.37 -12.00
CA LEU A 328 22.55 -0.67 -12.40
C LEU A 328 23.47 -0.60 -11.18
N ASN A 329 24.26 -1.64 -10.96
CA ASN A 329 25.24 -1.70 -9.88
C ASN A 329 26.63 -1.25 -10.38
N VAL A 330 27.19 -0.23 -9.73
CA VAL A 330 28.49 0.36 -10.04
C VAL A 330 29.39 0.25 -8.81
N ALA A 331 30.46 -0.54 -8.90
CA ALA A 331 31.43 -0.57 -7.82
C ALA A 331 32.31 0.68 -7.87
N ILE A 332 32.42 1.40 -6.76
CA ILE A 332 33.41 2.49 -6.64
C ILE A 332 34.79 1.90 -6.35
N ALA A 333 35.83 2.45 -6.98
CA ALA A 333 37.19 1.91 -6.87
C ALA A 333 37.86 2.20 -5.51
N GLU A 334 37.58 3.36 -4.92
CA GLU A 334 38.13 3.81 -3.64
C GLU A 334 36.99 4.10 -2.66
N LYS A 335 37.29 4.07 -1.34
CA LYS A 335 36.34 4.46 -0.28
C LYS A 335 36.49 5.95 0.03
N PRO A 336 35.61 6.86 -0.47
CA PRO A 336 35.77 8.29 -0.24
C PRO A 336 35.38 8.71 1.19
N TRP A 337 34.36 8.06 1.75
CA TRP A 337 33.79 8.35 3.07
C TRP A 337 33.53 7.07 3.85
N ASP A 338 33.66 7.12 5.18
CA ASP A 338 33.50 5.93 6.03
C ASP A 338 32.07 5.36 6.02
N PHE A 339 31.05 6.17 5.71
CA PHE A 339 29.68 5.65 5.62
C PHE A 339 29.50 4.60 4.52
N PHE A 340 30.39 4.53 3.52
CA PHE A 340 30.32 3.51 2.45
C PHE A 340 30.60 2.08 2.93
N ASP A 341 31.08 1.91 4.17
CA ASP A 341 31.23 0.57 4.76
C ASP A 341 29.86 -0.13 4.91
N HIS A 342 28.79 0.65 5.08
CA HIS A 342 27.43 0.14 5.35
C HIS A 342 26.30 0.82 4.56
N THR A 343 26.55 1.97 3.93
CA THR A 343 25.55 2.74 3.18
C THR A 343 25.97 2.94 1.73
N ASP A 344 25.09 2.57 0.80
CA ASP A 344 25.29 2.81 -0.63
C ASP A 344 24.68 4.17 -1.06
N LEU A 345 25.06 4.65 -2.24
CA LEU A 345 24.49 5.85 -2.86
C LEU A 345 23.60 5.45 -4.04
N LEU A 346 22.41 6.02 -4.14
CA LEU A 346 21.49 5.82 -5.26
C LEU A 346 21.32 7.12 -6.04
N ASP A 347 21.63 7.09 -7.33
CA ASP A 347 21.28 8.16 -8.27
C ASP A 347 19.94 7.82 -8.93
N PHE A 348 18.92 8.62 -8.65
CA PHE A 348 17.60 8.44 -9.24
C PHE A 348 17.48 9.22 -10.55
N PRO A 349 16.76 8.67 -11.54
CA PRO A 349 16.40 9.43 -12.72
C PRO A 349 15.58 10.69 -12.33
N GLY A 350 15.69 11.75 -13.14
CA GLY A 350 15.02 13.01 -12.89
C GLY A 350 13.50 12.84 -12.86
N ALA A 351 12.83 13.44 -11.86
CA ALA A 351 11.38 13.41 -11.77
C ALA A 351 10.75 14.18 -12.95
N ARG A 352 9.62 13.69 -13.47
CA ARG A 352 8.93 14.25 -14.64
C ARG A 352 7.50 14.68 -14.31
N SER A 353 7.06 15.77 -14.92
CA SER A 353 5.65 16.17 -14.90
C SER A 353 4.78 15.27 -15.78
N ARG A 354 3.52 15.12 -15.40
CA ARG A 354 2.54 14.31 -16.16
C ARG A 354 2.04 15.04 -17.41
N LEU A 355 1.78 14.28 -18.47
CA LEU A 355 1.40 14.84 -19.78
C LEU A 355 -0.05 15.34 -19.86
N LYS A 356 -0.98 14.67 -19.16
CA LYS A 356 -2.44 14.94 -19.18
C LYS A 356 -3.03 14.91 -20.60
N LEU A 357 -2.77 13.81 -21.30
CA LEU A 357 -3.18 13.55 -22.68
C LEU A 357 -4.67 13.21 -22.79
N ALA A 358 -5.31 13.63 -23.89
CA ALA A 358 -6.64 13.13 -24.26
C ALA A 358 -6.52 11.85 -25.12
N SER A 359 -5.52 11.78 -26.00
CA SER A 359 -5.23 10.63 -26.85
C SER A 359 -3.72 10.35 -26.94
N LEU A 360 -3.33 9.17 -27.45
CA LEU A 360 -1.91 8.84 -27.66
C LEU A 360 -1.24 9.76 -28.70
N GLU A 361 -1.99 10.25 -29.69
CA GLU A 361 -1.48 11.15 -30.73
C GLU A 361 -1.03 12.50 -30.17
N ASP A 362 -1.61 12.92 -29.05
CA ASP A 362 -1.26 14.17 -28.38
C ASP A 362 0.11 14.11 -27.68
N ALA A 363 0.59 12.90 -27.36
CA ALA A 363 1.90 12.71 -26.73
C ALA A 363 3.02 13.28 -27.60
N ALA A 364 2.96 13.05 -28.92
CA ALA A 364 3.94 13.55 -29.88
C ALA A 364 3.92 15.08 -30.02
N LYS A 365 2.80 15.73 -29.65
CA LYS A 365 2.60 17.18 -29.74
C LYS A 365 2.93 17.92 -28.42
N THR A 366 3.25 17.18 -27.36
CA THR A 366 3.39 17.75 -26.01
C THR A 366 4.77 18.37 -25.78
N LYS A 367 4.79 19.55 -25.17
CA LYS A 367 6.03 20.29 -24.85
C LYS A 367 6.91 19.48 -23.89
N GLY A 368 8.17 19.23 -24.27
CA GLY A 368 9.11 18.44 -23.48
C GLY A 368 9.28 16.98 -23.95
N VAL A 369 8.55 16.56 -24.98
CA VAL A 369 8.82 15.35 -25.75
C VAL A 369 9.72 15.71 -26.95
N ALA A 370 10.71 14.85 -27.27
CA ALA A 370 11.57 15.08 -28.42
C ALA A 370 10.78 14.90 -29.74
N GLU A 371 11.05 15.74 -30.73
CA GLU A 371 10.40 15.64 -32.05
C GLU A 371 10.72 14.29 -32.71
N GLY A 372 9.70 13.52 -33.11
CA GLY A 372 9.84 12.17 -33.65
C GLY A 372 10.02 11.04 -32.62
N ALA A 373 9.96 11.34 -31.32
CA ALA A 373 9.99 10.36 -30.25
C ALA A 373 8.82 9.36 -30.31
N ASN A 374 9.08 8.10 -29.98
CA ASN A 374 8.02 7.10 -29.80
C ASN A 374 7.14 7.49 -28.59
N PRO A 375 5.83 7.76 -28.78
CA PRO A 375 4.89 8.10 -27.71
C PRO A 375 4.83 7.08 -26.57
N LEU A 376 4.88 5.79 -26.89
CA LEU A 376 4.81 4.71 -25.90
C LEU A 376 6.05 4.66 -25.02
N ARG A 377 7.22 5.02 -25.55
CA ARG A 377 8.45 5.20 -24.77
C ARG A 377 8.28 6.28 -23.71
N GLU A 378 7.72 7.44 -24.06
CA GLU A 378 7.58 8.55 -23.11
C GLU A 378 6.67 8.18 -21.95
N LEU A 379 5.59 7.46 -22.24
CA LEU A 379 4.66 6.94 -21.25
C LEU A 379 5.34 5.88 -20.35
N LEU A 380 6.00 4.87 -20.96
CA LEU A 380 6.76 3.86 -20.22
C LEU A 380 7.80 4.49 -19.30
N LEU A 381 8.57 5.45 -19.81
CA LEU A 381 9.60 6.14 -19.05
C LEU A 381 9.03 6.93 -17.86
N ARG A 382 7.96 7.71 -18.05
CA ARG A 382 7.31 8.47 -16.95
C ARG A 382 6.77 7.54 -15.87
N GLY A 383 6.07 6.48 -16.28
CA GLY A 383 5.59 5.44 -15.37
C GLY A 383 6.74 4.77 -14.62
N LYS A 384 7.82 4.41 -15.32
CA LYS A 384 9.00 3.74 -14.75
C LYS A 384 9.74 4.61 -13.75
N VAL A 385 10.03 5.87 -14.09
CA VAL A 385 10.72 6.82 -13.20
C VAL A 385 9.94 7.05 -11.92
N ALA A 386 8.62 7.30 -12.02
CA ALA A 386 7.77 7.48 -10.85
C ALA A 386 7.71 6.22 -9.99
N TYR A 387 7.53 5.06 -10.63
CA TYR A 387 7.44 3.78 -9.95
C TYR A 387 8.76 3.39 -9.24
N LEU A 388 9.91 3.64 -9.84
CA LEU A 388 11.21 3.34 -9.21
C LEU A 388 11.36 4.08 -7.88
N PHE A 389 11.00 5.37 -7.80
CA PHE A 389 11.02 6.09 -6.52
C PHE A 389 10.08 5.44 -5.47
N GLN A 390 8.86 5.08 -5.89
CA GLN A 390 7.87 4.42 -5.02
C GLN A 390 8.35 3.04 -4.55
N ARG A 391 8.98 2.26 -5.44
CA ARG A 391 9.54 0.94 -5.14
C ARG A 391 10.60 1.03 -4.05
N TYR A 392 11.59 1.91 -4.22
CA TYR A 392 12.70 2.03 -3.27
C TYR A 392 12.26 2.61 -1.93
N SER A 393 11.22 3.44 -1.93
CA SER A 393 10.55 3.90 -0.70
C SER A 393 9.85 2.74 0.01
N ALA A 394 9.04 1.96 -0.71
CA ALA A 394 8.31 0.81 -0.18
C ALA A 394 9.22 -0.33 0.30
N GLU A 395 10.35 -0.55 -0.38
CA GLU A 395 11.39 -1.53 0.00
C GLU A 395 12.28 -1.05 1.15
N ARG A 396 12.09 0.20 1.63
CA ARG A 396 12.83 0.81 2.76
C ARG A 396 14.34 0.79 2.55
N GLU A 397 14.76 0.96 1.30
CA GLU A 397 16.16 1.13 0.96
C GLU A 397 16.60 2.59 1.14
N LEU A 398 15.66 3.53 0.93
CA LEU A 398 15.88 4.97 1.10
C LEU A 398 15.84 5.39 2.57
N SER A 399 17.01 5.37 3.19
CA SER A 399 17.19 5.80 4.59
C SER A 399 17.36 7.32 4.74
N ALA A 400 17.88 7.98 3.70
CA ALA A 400 18.01 9.43 3.62
C ALA A 400 17.87 9.90 2.17
N ILE A 401 17.42 11.14 1.97
CA ILE A 401 17.27 11.77 0.66
C ILE A 401 18.05 13.09 0.61
N LEU A 402 18.89 13.24 -0.42
CA LEU A 402 19.45 14.49 -0.87
C LEU A 402 18.56 15.04 -2.00
N LEU A 403 17.67 15.97 -1.65
CA LEU A 403 16.70 16.57 -2.55
C LEU A 403 17.33 17.76 -3.28
N CYS A 404 17.76 17.55 -4.52
CA CYS A 404 18.45 18.55 -5.35
C CYS A 404 17.46 19.44 -6.12
N ILE A 405 17.36 20.72 -5.71
CA ILE A 405 16.50 21.72 -6.35
C ILE A 405 17.38 22.76 -7.09
N PRO A 406 17.20 22.98 -8.41
CA PRO A 406 17.94 23.99 -9.18
C PRO A 406 17.35 25.38 -8.97
N ASP A 407 18.02 26.42 -9.49
CA ASP A 407 17.46 27.76 -9.63
C ASP A 407 16.20 27.77 -10.51
N GLY A 408 15.29 28.73 -10.27
CA GLY A 408 14.08 28.92 -11.06
C GLY A 408 12.81 28.26 -10.51
N ASN A 409 11.79 28.14 -11.36
CA ASN A 409 10.49 27.58 -10.99
C ASN A 409 10.53 26.05 -10.99
N GLN A 410 9.78 25.44 -10.08
CA GLN A 410 9.64 23.99 -10.03
C GLN A 410 8.83 23.48 -11.23
N GLU A 411 9.46 22.69 -12.09
CA GLU A 411 8.83 22.13 -13.29
C GLU A 411 8.06 20.83 -12.99
N VAL A 412 8.36 20.16 -11.87
CA VAL A 412 7.75 18.88 -11.47
C VAL A 412 6.65 19.11 -10.45
N ARG A 413 5.39 19.08 -10.90
CA ARG A 413 4.23 19.38 -10.04
C ARG A 413 4.00 18.35 -8.94
N ASP A 414 4.21 17.07 -9.25
CA ASP A 414 3.91 15.95 -8.32
C ASP A 414 5.02 15.74 -7.29
N LEU A 415 6.13 16.48 -7.36
CA LEU A 415 7.26 16.33 -6.45
C LEU A 415 6.85 16.54 -4.99
N SER A 416 5.91 17.45 -4.74
CA SER A 416 5.36 17.71 -3.41
C SER A 416 4.80 16.45 -2.78
N ASP A 417 3.86 15.79 -3.48
CA ASP A 417 3.13 14.65 -2.95
C ASP A 417 4.05 13.43 -2.79
N MET A 418 5.00 13.25 -3.73
CA MET A 418 6.03 12.21 -3.63
C MET A 418 6.88 12.36 -2.37
N MET A 419 7.33 13.59 -2.07
CA MET A 419 8.18 13.84 -0.90
C MET A 419 7.38 13.75 0.41
N THR A 420 6.16 14.29 0.45
CA THR A 420 5.28 14.17 1.62
C THR A 420 4.99 12.69 1.94
N ALA A 421 4.63 11.88 0.95
CA ALA A 421 4.39 10.45 1.15
C ALA A 421 5.62 9.71 1.71
N TRP A 422 6.82 10.01 1.19
CA TRP A 422 8.06 9.41 1.71
C TRP A 422 8.37 9.87 3.14
N ILE A 423 8.19 11.16 3.46
CA ILE A 423 8.39 11.71 4.81
C ILE A 423 7.45 11.01 5.79
N ASP A 424 6.17 10.93 5.46
CA ASP A 424 5.14 10.34 6.32
C ASP A 424 5.42 8.86 6.59
N GLN A 425 5.84 8.12 5.57
CA GLN A 425 6.13 6.69 5.65
C GLN A 425 7.46 6.37 6.35
N THR A 426 8.49 7.19 6.16
CA THR A 426 9.87 6.87 6.57
C THR A 426 10.27 7.56 7.87
N ILE A 427 9.91 8.84 8.02
CA ILE A 427 10.33 9.67 9.15
C ILE A 427 9.18 9.83 10.15
N GLY A 428 7.98 10.16 9.66
CA GLY A 428 6.76 10.27 10.46
C GLY A 428 5.75 11.27 9.88
N ALA A 429 4.47 10.91 9.94
CA ALA A 429 3.38 11.73 9.40
C ALA A 429 3.12 13.02 10.20
N THR A 430 3.35 12.98 11.52
CA THR A 430 3.12 14.13 12.40
C THR A 430 4.44 14.79 12.84
N PRO A 431 4.43 16.08 13.21
CA PRO A 431 5.61 16.72 13.80
C PRO A 431 6.16 15.99 15.03
N ALA A 432 5.28 15.40 15.85
CA ALA A 432 5.65 14.63 17.03
C ALA A 432 6.36 13.31 16.68
N ASP A 433 5.97 12.65 15.59
CA ASP A 433 6.65 11.46 15.10
C ASP A 433 8.01 11.79 14.52
N ARG A 434 8.09 12.85 13.71
CA ARG A 434 9.36 13.33 13.14
C ARG A 434 10.35 13.76 14.23
N ALA A 435 9.88 14.27 15.37
CA ALA A 435 10.73 14.61 16.52
C ALA A 435 11.45 13.40 17.14
N LYS A 436 10.94 12.17 16.96
CA LYS A 436 11.52 10.94 17.51
C LYS A 436 12.72 10.44 16.70
N GLN A 437 12.93 10.95 15.49
CA GLN A 437 13.97 10.49 14.58
C GLN A 437 14.91 11.63 14.17
N LYS A 438 16.10 11.29 13.71
CA LYS A 438 17.01 12.27 13.10
C LYS A 438 16.44 12.70 11.74
N ASN A 439 16.67 13.95 11.36
CA ASN A 439 16.25 14.45 10.05
C ASN A 439 17.11 13.82 8.95
N ALA A 440 16.48 12.96 8.14
CA ALA A 440 17.12 12.27 7.02
C ALA A 440 16.77 12.90 5.65
N LEU A 441 16.06 14.03 5.64
CA LEU A 441 15.78 14.82 4.45
C LEU A 441 16.75 16.01 4.39
N PHE A 442 17.51 16.11 3.31
CA PHE A 442 18.44 17.21 3.07
C PHE A 442 17.97 17.98 1.84
N LEU A 443 17.61 19.25 2.01
CA LEU A 443 17.31 20.12 0.88
C LEU A 443 18.63 20.68 0.34
N VAL A 444 19.02 20.26 -0.86
CA VAL A 444 20.27 20.69 -1.51
C VAL A 444 19.92 21.68 -2.62
N LEU A 445 20.16 22.97 -2.35
CA LEU A 445 19.97 24.04 -3.32
C LEU A 445 21.18 24.07 -4.26
N THR A 446 20.98 23.49 -5.43
CA THR A 446 22.01 23.38 -6.47
C THR A 446 22.10 24.63 -7.34
N LYS A 447 23.15 24.74 -8.15
CA LYS A 447 23.40 25.87 -9.06
C LYS A 447 23.49 27.22 -8.34
N MET A 448 24.07 27.21 -7.14
CA MET A 448 24.32 28.43 -6.37
C MET A 448 25.10 29.48 -7.17
N ASP A 449 26.00 29.07 -8.06
CA ASP A 449 26.79 29.96 -8.92
C ASP A 449 25.93 30.96 -9.72
N ARG A 450 24.73 30.54 -10.15
CA ARG A 450 23.80 31.38 -10.92
C ARG A 450 23.14 32.47 -10.09
N GLU A 451 23.10 32.30 -8.76
CA GLU A 451 22.57 33.31 -7.86
C GLU A 451 23.43 34.58 -7.84
N PHE A 452 24.62 34.57 -8.44
CA PHE A 452 25.53 35.72 -8.47
C PHE A 452 25.52 36.50 -9.80
N GLU A 453 24.74 36.05 -10.78
CA GLU A 453 24.56 36.74 -12.05
C GLU A 453 23.95 38.14 -11.84
N GLN A 454 24.53 39.15 -12.50
CA GLN A 454 24.08 40.54 -12.42
C GLN A 454 23.00 40.82 -13.45
N LYS A 455 21.90 41.44 -13.03
CA LYS A 455 20.85 41.95 -13.92
C LYS A 455 20.90 43.48 -13.95
N ALA A 456 20.66 44.06 -15.12
CA ALA A 456 20.55 45.51 -15.24
C ALA A 456 19.41 46.03 -14.33
N GLY A 457 19.71 46.99 -13.45
CA GLY A 457 18.75 47.56 -12.51
C GLY A 457 18.65 46.89 -11.14
N GLU A 458 19.59 46.03 -10.76
CA GLU A 458 19.64 45.40 -9.42
C GLU A 458 19.82 46.46 -8.30
N THR A 459 18.83 46.58 -7.41
CA THR A 459 18.83 47.44 -6.21
C THR A 459 19.25 46.69 -4.96
N ASP A 460 19.60 47.40 -3.87
CA ASP A 460 19.92 46.80 -2.56
C ASP A 460 18.77 45.93 -2.03
N GLU A 461 17.54 46.44 -2.09
CA GLU A 461 16.33 45.71 -1.71
C GLU A 461 16.16 44.42 -2.54
N SER A 462 16.40 44.50 -3.87
CA SER A 462 16.31 43.31 -4.74
C SER A 462 17.36 42.25 -4.39
N ARG A 463 18.56 42.65 -3.94
CA ARG A 463 19.60 41.72 -3.47
C ARG A 463 19.19 41.02 -2.17
N HIS A 464 18.50 41.71 -1.28
CA HIS A 464 17.95 41.11 -0.06
C HIS A 464 16.78 40.16 -0.35
N LEU A 465 15.81 40.59 -1.16
CA LEU A 465 14.61 39.80 -1.49
C LEU A 465 14.90 38.56 -2.33
N ARG A 466 16.05 38.50 -3.03
CA ARG A 466 16.42 37.34 -3.86
C ARG A 466 16.42 36.03 -3.06
N TRP A 467 16.84 36.06 -1.80
CA TRP A 467 16.97 34.87 -0.96
C TRP A 467 15.60 34.34 -0.53
N SER A 468 14.68 35.24 -0.18
CA SER A 468 13.27 34.91 0.04
C SER A 468 12.62 34.34 -1.22
N ALA A 469 12.86 34.93 -2.40
CA ALA A 469 12.37 34.41 -3.67
C ALA A 469 12.93 33.00 -3.97
N ARG A 470 14.23 32.80 -3.71
CA ARG A 470 14.91 31.51 -3.89
C ARG A 470 14.34 30.42 -2.98
N LEU A 471 14.15 30.70 -1.69
CA LEU A 471 13.52 29.75 -0.75
C LEU A 471 12.04 29.53 -1.02
N GLY A 472 11.31 30.58 -1.38
CA GLY A 472 9.92 30.50 -1.82
C GLY A 472 9.75 29.52 -2.97
N ASN A 473 10.58 29.65 -4.00
CA ASN A 473 10.57 28.78 -5.19
C ASN A 473 11.22 27.41 -4.99
N SER A 474 11.88 27.15 -3.85
CA SER A 474 12.57 25.86 -3.64
C SER A 474 11.95 25.01 -2.54
N LEU A 475 11.19 25.63 -1.65
CA LEU A 475 10.63 25.00 -0.46
C LEU A 475 9.20 25.48 -0.19
N VAL A 476 9.03 26.75 0.20
CA VAL A 476 7.80 27.23 0.85
C VAL A 476 6.57 27.18 -0.06
N ASN A 477 6.70 27.60 -1.33
CA ASN A 477 5.55 27.67 -2.23
C ASN A 477 5.31 26.37 -3.02
N ASN A 478 6.30 25.47 -3.05
CA ASN A 478 6.29 24.30 -3.94
C ASN A 478 6.02 22.98 -3.23
N PHE A 479 6.13 22.94 -1.90
CA PHE A 479 5.77 21.76 -1.11
C PHE A 479 4.49 22.03 -0.33
N ARG A 480 3.43 21.34 -0.72
CA ARG A 480 2.12 21.31 -0.09
C ARG A 480 2.18 20.29 1.05
N GLY A 481 2.19 20.77 2.27
CA GLY A 481 2.29 19.95 3.48
C GLY A 481 2.65 20.80 4.67
N GLU A 482 2.47 20.26 5.88
CA GLU A 482 2.83 20.98 7.10
C GLU A 482 4.35 21.02 7.30
N TRP A 483 5.07 20.02 6.79
CA TRP A 483 6.48 19.77 7.10
C TRP A 483 7.46 20.91 6.77
N PRO A 484 7.28 21.76 5.72
CA PRO A 484 8.20 22.87 5.48
C PRO A 484 8.13 23.92 6.60
N LEU A 485 6.93 24.20 7.09
CA LEU A 485 6.67 25.22 8.11
C LEU A 485 6.66 24.66 9.54
N ASN A 486 6.39 23.37 9.70
CA ASN A 486 6.37 22.65 10.97
C ASN A 486 6.92 21.22 10.79
N TRP A 487 8.24 21.08 10.87
CA TRP A 487 8.91 19.79 10.83
C TRP A 487 8.72 19.02 12.13
N ASN A 488 9.01 19.63 13.27
CA ASN A 488 8.95 19.00 14.59
C ASN A 488 8.66 20.01 15.72
N GLY A 489 7.72 20.93 15.49
CA GLY A 489 7.44 22.10 16.33
C GLY A 489 8.20 23.36 15.90
N LYS A 490 9.04 23.26 14.86
CA LYS A 490 9.75 24.37 14.21
C LYS A 490 9.79 24.18 12.69
N PRO A 491 10.02 25.23 11.88
CA PRO A 491 10.22 25.11 10.45
C PRO A 491 11.36 24.15 10.08
N PHE A 492 11.28 23.56 8.88
CA PHE A 492 12.33 22.71 8.35
C PHE A 492 13.59 23.54 8.05
N ASP A 493 14.74 23.15 8.62
CA ASP A 493 15.98 23.92 8.57
C ASP A 493 17.21 23.14 8.04
N ASN A 494 17.02 21.91 7.56
CA ASN A 494 18.09 21.04 7.05
C ASN A 494 18.41 21.33 5.57
N THR A 495 18.74 22.58 5.28
CA THR A 495 19.01 23.12 3.93
C THR A 495 20.49 23.41 3.72
N PHE A 496 21.00 23.09 2.54
CA PHE A 496 22.41 23.21 2.15
C PHE A 496 22.54 23.87 0.78
N TRP A 497 23.61 24.65 0.62
CA TRP A 497 24.05 25.14 -0.67
C TRP A 497 24.99 24.15 -1.35
N LEU A 498 24.86 24.00 -2.67
CA LEU A 498 25.80 23.26 -3.50
C LEU A 498 26.25 24.11 -4.68
N ARG A 499 27.55 24.46 -4.65
CA ARG A 499 28.28 25.13 -5.73
C ARG A 499 29.06 24.09 -6.53
N ASN A 500 29.29 24.34 -7.82
CA ASN A 500 30.09 23.42 -8.66
C ASN A 500 31.44 24.03 -9.05
N PRO A 501 32.54 23.72 -8.33
CA PRO A 501 33.90 24.18 -8.64
C PRO A 501 34.45 23.70 -9.98
N THR A 502 33.87 22.67 -10.61
CA THR A 502 34.33 22.19 -11.93
C THR A 502 33.89 23.10 -13.07
N VAL A 503 32.93 23.99 -12.83
CA VAL A 503 32.53 25.02 -13.78
C VAL A 503 33.36 26.26 -13.49
N ILE A 504 34.29 26.59 -14.39
CA ILE A 504 35.18 27.73 -14.22
C ILE A 504 34.35 29.03 -14.26
N ALA A 505 34.38 29.76 -13.14
CA ALA A 505 33.67 31.01 -12.94
C ALA A 505 34.64 32.08 -12.42
N GLU A 506 35.52 32.59 -13.30
CA GLU A 506 36.55 33.60 -12.97
C GLU A 506 35.98 34.89 -12.38
N ARG A 507 34.68 35.13 -12.54
CA ARG A 507 33.97 36.26 -11.91
C ARG A 507 33.74 36.06 -10.41
N LEU A 508 33.78 34.84 -9.91
CA LEU A 508 33.46 34.49 -8.52
C LEU A 508 34.69 34.03 -7.75
N MET A 509 35.56 33.25 -8.40
CA MET A 509 36.72 32.60 -7.79
C MET A 509 37.98 32.86 -8.61
N ASP A 510 39.12 33.02 -7.93
CA ASP A 510 40.44 33.01 -8.55
C ASP A 510 40.91 31.57 -8.75
N TYR A 511 41.60 31.33 -9.88
CA TYR A 511 42.08 30.00 -10.25
C TYR A 511 43.60 29.96 -10.43
N GLU A 512 44.21 28.85 -10.00
CA GLU A 512 45.61 28.53 -10.23
C GLU A 512 45.69 27.08 -10.74
N ALA A 513 46.28 26.88 -11.92
CA ALA A 513 46.34 25.58 -12.60
C ALA A 513 44.97 24.86 -12.71
N GLY A 514 43.90 25.63 -12.94
CA GLY A 514 42.53 25.11 -13.07
C GLY A 514 41.86 24.71 -11.75
N ARG A 515 42.46 25.03 -10.60
CA ARG A 515 41.87 24.84 -9.27
C ARG A 515 41.57 26.16 -8.60
N GLU A 516 40.55 26.20 -7.77
CA GLU A 516 40.18 27.42 -7.04
C GLU A 516 41.19 27.72 -5.94
N LYS A 517 41.61 28.98 -5.87
CA LYS A 517 42.48 29.52 -4.82
C LYS A 517 41.67 30.22 -3.72
N GLY A 518 40.57 30.87 -4.10
CA GLY A 518 39.72 31.64 -3.20
C GLY A 518 38.72 32.50 -3.95
N ILE A 519 37.94 33.30 -3.23
CA ILE A 519 37.02 34.29 -3.81
C ILE A 519 37.84 35.31 -4.61
N ALA A 520 37.41 35.61 -5.83
CA ALA A 520 38.09 36.59 -6.69
C ALA A 520 38.08 37.99 -6.05
N ASP A 521 39.22 38.70 -6.11
CA ASP A 521 39.36 40.05 -5.55
C ASP A 521 38.28 41.01 -6.08
N ALA A 522 37.95 40.90 -7.38
CA ALA A 522 36.91 41.70 -8.04
C ALA A 522 35.49 41.43 -7.49
N PHE A 523 35.26 40.29 -6.83
CA PHE A 523 33.98 39.89 -6.27
C PHE A 523 33.92 39.98 -4.74
N ALA A 524 35.06 40.06 -4.05
CA ALA A 524 35.16 39.99 -2.59
C ALA A 524 34.24 40.97 -1.84
N GLN A 525 34.18 42.23 -2.28
CA GLN A 525 33.30 43.23 -1.66
C GLN A 525 31.81 42.84 -1.82
N ARG A 526 31.41 42.44 -3.03
CA ARG A 526 30.03 42.04 -3.33
C ARG A 526 29.66 40.72 -2.64
N ALA A 527 30.59 39.78 -2.54
CA ALA A 527 30.41 38.54 -1.79
C ALA A 527 30.10 38.83 -0.31
N THR A 528 30.82 39.78 0.30
CA THR A 528 30.60 40.22 1.68
C THR A 528 29.22 40.84 1.86
N GLU A 529 28.81 41.70 0.94
CA GLU A 529 27.48 42.33 0.95
C GLU A 529 26.36 41.29 0.80
N LEU A 530 26.44 40.42 -0.21
CA LEU A 530 25.43 39.39 -0.46
C LEU A 530 25.37 38.37 0.69
N ARG A 531 26.51 38.03 1.30
CA ARG A 531 26.56 37.20 2.52
C ARG A 531 25.79 37.84 3.66
N ARG A 532 25.98 39.15 3.88
CA ARG A 532 25.24 39.89 4.91
C ARG A 532 23.75 39.83 4.65
N HIS A 533 23.31 40.13 3.42
CA HIS A 533 21.89 40.03 3.06
C HIS A 533 21.33 38.61 3.24
N PHE A 534 22.10 37.57 2.92
CA PHE A 534 21.70 36.18 3.12
C PHE A 534 21.53 35.85 4.61
N VAL A 535 22.50 36.19 5.44
CA VAL A 535 22.49 35.89 6.89
C VAL A 535 21.45 36.72 7.65
N GLU A 536 21.15 37.93 7.18
CA GLU A 536 20.13 38.81 7.78
C GLU A 536 18.70 38.47 7.38
N ASN A 537 18.51 37.78 6.25
CA ASN A 537 17.18 37.44 5.73
C ASN A 537 16.41 36.49 6.67
N GLU A 538 15.14 36.82 6.94
CA GLU A 538 14.29 36.06 7.88
C GLU A 538 13.97 34.64 7.39
N ASP A 539 13.65 34.46 6.11
CA ASP A 539 13.33 33.14 5.56
C ASP A 539 14.56 32.23 5.58
N VAL A 540 15.74 32.80 5.33
CA VAL A 540 17.02 32.08 5.45
C VAL A 540 17.24 31.63 6.89
N ARG A 541 17.05 32.51 7.88
CA ARG A 541 17.18 32.13 9.30
C ARG A 541 16.17 31.09 9.76
N ARG A 542 14.99 31.03 9.12
CA ARG A 542 13.98 29.98 9.38
C ARG A 542 14.36 28.63 8.78
N HIS A 543 15.00 28.62 7.61
CA HIS A 543 15.17 27.40 6.80
C HIS A 543 16.62 26.91 6.64
N PHE A 544 17.60 27.59 7.22
CA PHE A 544 18.97 27.11 7.36
C PHE A 544 19.33 27.00 8.84
N ALA A 545 19.83 25.84 9.26
CA ALA A 545 20.28 25.63 10.64
C ALA A 545 21.43 26.57 11.05
N ASP A 546 22.32 26.91 10.10
CA ASP A 546 23.39 27.90 10.29
C ASP A 546 23.65 28.63 8.95
N PRO A 547 22.98 29.79 8.71
CA PRO A 547 23.13 30.54 7.48
C PRO A 547 24.58 30.97 7.18
N ALA A 548 25.28 31.47 8.19
CA ALA A 548 26.64 31.98 8.01
C ALA A 548 27.58 30.87 7.54
N ARG A 549 27.50 29.71 8.19
CA ARG A 549 28.30 28.56 7.82
C ARG A 549 27.90 27.94 6.49
N ALA A 550 26.60 27.89 6.17
CA ALA A 550 26.14 27.38 4.88
C ALA A 550 26.71 28.20 3.71
N TRP A 551 26.82 29.51 3.87
CA TRP A 551 27.48 30.38 2.89
C TRP A 551 28.99 30.11 2.80
N ASP A 552 29.67 30.09 3.94
CA ASP A 552 31.13 29.99 3.99
C ASP A 552 31.62 28.64 3.43
N GLU A 553 30.94 27.54 3.75
CA GLU A 553 31.28 26.21 3.22
C GLU A 553 30.99 26.12 1.72
N ALA A 554 29.94 26.80 1.21
CA ALA A 554 29.67 26.82 -0.21
C ALA A 554 30.71 27.62 -1.02
N PHE A 555 31.33 28.64 -0.42
CA PHE A 555 32.45 29.38 -1.01
C PHE A 555 33.83 28.77 -0.71
N ARG A 556 33.88 27.65 0.01
CA ARG A 556 35.14 26.94 0.23
C ARG A 556 35.71 26.44 -1.10
N ALA A 557 36.96 26.82 -1.36
CA ALA A 557 37.65 26.51 -2.61
C ALA A 557 37.75 25.00 -2.86
N ASN A 558 37.38 24.58 -4.07
CA ASN A 558 37.37 23.19 -4.55
C ASN A 558 36.41 22.25 -3.78
N ASP A 559 35.57 22.75 -2.87
CA ASP A 559 34.62 21.94 -2.10
C ASP A 559 33.17 22.26 -2.49
N GLY A 560 32.79 23.54 -2.47
CA GLY A 560 31.44 23.96 -2.89
C GLY A 560 30.30 23.55 -1.94
N GLY A 561 30.60 23.24 -0.67
CA GLY A 561 29.62 22.91 0.37
C GLY A 561 29.47 21.42 0.67
N VAL A 562 30.19 20.57 -0.07
CA VAL A 562 30.12 19.11 0.01
C VAL A 562 30.57 18.57 1.35
N SER A 563 31.73 19.01 1.86
CA SER A 563 32.26 18.50 3.13
C SER A 563 31.30 18.77 4.29
N TRP A 564 30.59 19.91 4.25
CA TRP A 564 29.59 20.25 5.25
C TRP A 564 28.33 19.38 5.14
N LEU A 565 27.83 19.18 3.92
CA LEU A 565 26.71 18.27 3.65
C LEU A 565 27.02 16.84 4.14
N VAL A 566 28.20 16.31 3.79
CA VAL A 566 28.63 14.97 4.19
C VAL A 566 28.74 14.84 5.71
N LYS A 567 29.31 15.84 6.40
CA LYS A 567 29.38 15.85 7.86
C LYS A 567 28.00 15.77 8.51
N SER A 568 26.99 16.40 7.92
CA SER A 568 25.60 16.33 8.39
C SER A 568 24.87 15.04 7.98
N LEU A 569 25.31 14.38 6.91
CA LEU A 569 24.76 13.12 6.40
C LEU A 569 25.25 11.89 7.17
N ILE A 570 26.51 11.87 7.62
CA ILE A 570 27.12 10.74 8.35
C ILE A 570 26.24 10.24 9.53
N PRO A 571 25.70 11.11 10.41
CA PRO A 571 24.92 10.68 11.57
C PRO A 571 23.60 9.95 11.27
N VAL A 572 23.09 10.04 10.04
CA VAL A 572 21.89 9.31 9.59
C VAL A 572 22.23 8.09 8.74
N CYS A 573 23.48 7.96 8.31
CA CYS A 573 24.02 6.75 7.72
C CYS A 573 24.44 5.78 8.83
N ASP A 574 23.48 5.26 9.59
CA ASP A 574 23.70 4.30 10.66
C ASP A 574 22.75 3.09 10.49
N PRO A 575 23.27 1.86 10.30
CA PRO A 575 22.46 0.66 10.16
C PRO A 575 21.54 0.41 11.35
N ALA A 576 21.89 0.88 12.55
CA ALA A 576 21.05 0.76 13.74
C ALA A 576 19.69 1.46 13.57
N ILE A 577 19.64 2.57 12.82
CA ILE A 577 18.39 3.29 12.53
C ILE A 577 17.46 2.40 11.70
N LYS A 578 17.96 1.85 10.59
CA LYS A 578 17.18 0.93 9.74
C LYS A 578 16.73 -0.31 10.50
N ARG A 579 17.61 -0.90 11.32
CA ARG A 579 17.30 -2.07 12.16
C ARG A 579 16.17 -1.77 13.16
N ALA A 580 16.22 -0.62 13.84
CA ALA A 580 15.18 -0.19 14.77
C ALA A 580 13.83 0.01 14.08
N GLN A 581 13.83 0.65 12.89
CA GLN A 581 12.61 0.84 12.09
C GLN A 581 11.98 -0.48 11.66
N VAL A 582 12.79 -1.43 11.16
CA VAL A 582 12.30 -2.76 10.76
C VAL A 582 11.78 -3.53 11.97
N ARG A 583 12.48 -3.50 13.11
CA ARG A 583 12.05 -4.17 14.35
C ARG A 583 10.73 -3.63 14.89
N GLY A 584 10.58 -2.31 15.01
CA GLY A 584 9.34 -1.72 15.52
C GLY A 584 8.13 -2.06 14.64
N GLN A 585 8.33 -2.20 13.32
CA GLN A 585 7.27 -2.63 12.40
C GLN A 585 6.97 -4.12 12.47
N LEU A 586 8.01 -4.94 12.66
CA LEU A 586 7.86 -6.36 12.93
C LEU A 586 7.00 -6.57 14.19
N GLU A 587 7.28 -5.85 15.28
CA GLU A 587 6.50 -5.91 16.53
C GLU A 587 5.02 -5.54 16.31
N VAL A 588 4.72 -4.54 15.47
CA VAL A 588 3.34 -4.20 15.11
C VAL A 588 2.66 -5.35 14.37
N GLN A 589 3.35 -6.01 13.43
CA GLN A 589 2.79 -7.15 12.70
C GLN A 589 2.64 -8.41 13.58
N VAL A 590 3.58 -8.64 14.51
CA VAL A 590 3.51 -9.69 15.53
C VAL A 590 2.22 -9.52 16.35
N ARG A 591 2.00 -8.32 16.92
CA ARG A 591 0.79 -8.03 17.71
C ARG A 591 -0.48 -8.24 16.90
N ARG A 592 -0.51 -7.77 15.65
CA ARG A 592 -1.66 -7.99 14.74
C ARG A 592 -1.98 -9.47 14.54
N LEU A 593 -0.98 -10.32 14.33
CA LEU A 593 -1.21 -11.76 14.18
C LEU A 593 -1.69 -12.40 15.48
N VAL A 594 -0.99 -12.11 16.58
CA VAL A 594 -1.26 -12.72 17.89
C VAL A 594 -2.64 -12.33 18.40
N ASP A 595 -2.98 -11.04 18.39
CA ASP A 595 -4.28 -10.53 18.88
C ASP A 595 -5.46 -11.16 18.13
N ARG A 596 -5.29 -11.49 16.85
CA ARG A 596 -6.33 -12.07 15.99
C ARG A 596 -6.49 -13.57 16.15
N LEU A 597 -5.42 -14.28 16.49
CA LEU A 597 -5.43 -15.74 16.60
C LEU A 597 -5.56 -16.23 18.05
N ALA A 598 -5.07 -15.47 19.02
CA ALA A 598 -5.05 -15.87 20.44
C ALA A 598 -6.44 -16.13 21.02
N GLY A 599 -7.48 -15.44 20.52
CA GLY A 599 -8.86 -15.63 20.96
C GLY A 599 -9.43 -17.02 20.68
N PHE A 600 -8.86 -17.76 19.73
CA PHE A 600 -9.26 -19.13 19.39
C PHE A 600 -8.46 -20.19 20.16
N HIS A 601 -7.41 -19.82 20.90
CA HIS A 601 -6.56 -20.75 21.62
C HIS A 601 -6.96 -20.81 23.10
N SER A 602 -7.51 -21.94 23.54
CA SER A 602 -7.90 -22.13 24.94
C SER A 602 -6.76 -22.69 25.78
N ALA A 603 -6.25 -21.88 26.72
CA ALA A 603 -5.44 -22.35 27.85
C ALA A 603 -6.36 -22.53 29.08
N SER A 604 -6.67 -23.79 29.44
CA SER A 604 -7.36 -24.27 30.66
C SER A 604 -8.39 -23.31 31.34
N ASP A 605 -9.67 -23.66 31.21
CA ASP A 605 -10.94 -22.93 31.46
C ASP A 605 -11.26 -22.36 32.88
N GLY A 606 -10.29 -21.89 33.66
CA GLY A 606 -10.58 -21.26 34.97
C GLY A 606 -10.98 -19.78 34.93
N ASP A 607 -10.55 -19.04 33.89
CA ASP A 607 -10.37 -17.57 33.96
C ASP A 607 -11.13 -16.76 32.87
N ALA A 608 -11.87 -17.43 31.99
CA ALA A 608 -12.46 -16.82 30.79
C ALA A 608 -13.53 -15.75 31.09
N ARG A 609 -14.37 -15.96 32.11
CA ARG A 609 -15.45 -15.03 32.48
C ARG A 609 -14.93 -13.76 33.14
N ALA A 610 -13.83 -13.86 33.90
CA ALA A 610 -13.15 -12.72 34.51
C ALA A 610 -12.43 -11.89 33.44
N LYS A 611 -11.67 -12.54 32.56
CA LYS A 611 -11.01 -11.91 31.40
C LYS A 611 -11.99 -11.20 30.48
N LYS A 612 -13.13 -11.83 30.13
CA LYS A 612 -14.17 -11.18 29.31
C LYS A 612 -14.70 -9.92 29.99
N ARG A 613 -14.97 -9.98 31.30
CA ARG A 613 -15.44 -8.81 32.05
C ARG A 613 -14.42 -7.67 32.03
N GLU A 614 -13.14 -7.98 32.20
CA GLU A 614 -12.06 -6.97 32.13
C GLU A 614 -11.97 -6.34 30.72
N LEU A 615 -11.99 -7.16 29.67
CA LEU A 615 -11.98 -6.69 28.28
C LEU A 615 -13.15 -5.74 28.00
N VAL A 616 -14.37 -6.13 28.40
CA VAL A 616 -15.56 -5.30 28.20
C VAL A 616 -15.46 -3.99 28.98
N HIS A 617 -14.93 -4.00 30.20
CA HIS A 617 -14.67 -2.75 30.93
C HIS A 617 -13.66 -1.85 30.21
N THR A 618 -12.63 -2.42 29.61
CA THR A 618 -11.66 -1.67 28.80
C THR A 618 -12.31 -1.06 27.58
N VAL A 619 -13.13 -1.81 26.83
CA VAL A 619 -13.92 -1.31 25.69
C VAL A 619 -14.83 -0.14 26.13
N LEU A 620 -15.61 -0.33 27.20
CA LEU A 620 -16.54 0.69 27.69
C LEU A 620 -15.82 1.97 28.15
N ARG A 621 -14.63 1.85 28.77
CA ARG A 621 -13.79 3.02 29.09
C ARG A 621 -13.24 3.69 27.84
N GLY A 622 -12.90 2.92 26.81
CA GLY A 622 -12.48 3.42 25.50
C GLY A 622 -13.53 4.30 24.81
N LEU A 623 -14.81 4.11 25.13
CA LEU A 623 -15.92 4.93 24.63
C LEU A 623 -16.15 6.22 25.45
N ALA A 624 -15.39 6.48 26.50
CA ALA A 624 -15.63 7.64 27.36
C ALA A 624 -15.53 8.96 26.57
N ASN A 625 -14.57 9.08 25.65
CA ASN A 625 -14.35 10.28 24.86
C ASN A 625 -15.52 10.55 23.90
N VAL A 626 -15.95 9.54 23.13
CA VAL A 626 -17.09 9.67 22.20
C VAL A 626 -18.38 10.01 22.96
N ILE A 627 -18.56 9.44 24.17
CA ILE A 627 -19.72 9.74 25.02
C ILE A 627 -19.68 11.19 25.52
N GLN A 628 -18.53 11.65 26.03
CA GLN A 628 -18.33 13.01 26.54
C GLN A 628 -18.54 14.07 25.45
N GLN A 629 -18.17 13.77 24.22
CA GLN A 629 -18.35 14.66 23.06
C GLN A 629 -19.76 14.60 22.45
N GLN A 630 -20.68 13.82 23.02
CA GLN A 630 -22.04 13.59 22.50
C GLN A 630 -22.10 12.92 21.12
N LEU A 631 -21.04 12.25 20.70
CA LEU A 631 -20.92 11.59 19.39
C LEU A 631 -21.34 10.11 19.42
N PHE A 632 -21.77 9.58 20.57
CA PHE A 632 -22.06 8.14 20.70
C PHE A 632 -23.21 7.67 19.79
N GLY A 633 -24.24 8.52 19.60
CA GLY A 633 -25.32 8.23 18.66
C GLY A 633 -24.84 8.14 17.21
N GLU A 634 -23.88 8.99 16.82
CA GLU A 634 -23.27 8.96 15.50
C GLU A 634 -22.41 7.71 15.30
N LEU A 635 -21.68 7.27 16.33
CA LEU A 635 -20.94 6.01 16.29
C LEU A 635 -21.87 4.81 16.12
N VAL A 636 -22.98 4.76 16.86
CA VAL A 636 -24.01 3.72 16.71
C VAL A 636 -24.60 3.75 15.29
N ALA A 637 -24.88 4.93 14.74
CA ALA A 637 -25.37 5.09 13.37
C ALA A 637 -24.34 4.66 12.31
N ALA A 638 -23.04 4.87 12.54
CA ALA A 638 -21.99 4.42 11.63
C ALA A 638 -21.92 2.88 11.54
N LEU A 639 -22.27 2.18 12.64
CA LEU A 639 -22.33 0.71 12.69
C LEU A 639 -23.63 0.13 12.09
N GLN A 640 -24.59 0.97 11.72
CA GLN A 640 -25.85 0.57 11.09
C GLN A 640 -25.71 0.43 9.57
N VAL A 641 -26.70 -0.18 8.92
CA VAL A 641 -26.77 -0.32 7.46
C VAL A 641 -27.73 0.70 6.85
N ALA A 642 -27.36 1.26 5.69
CA ALA A 642 -28.19 2.19 4.94
C ALA A 642 -29.21 1.48 4.03
N ASP A 643 -30.42 2.03 3.93
CA ASP A 643 -31.48 1.50 3.06
C ASP A 643 -31.05 1.44 1.58
N SER A 644 -30.19 2.36 1.11
CA SER A 644 -29.67 2.36 -0.26
C SER A 644 -28.84 1.11 -0.58
N ALA A 645 -27.95 0.70 0.32
CA ALA A 645 -27.12 -0.48 0.14
C ALA A 645 -27.95 -1.77 0.12
N LEU A 646 -28.93 -1.88 1.03
CA LEU A 646 -29.86 -3.01 1.05
C LEU A 646 -30.70 -3.08 -0.24
N ARG A 647 -31.12 -1.93 -0.77
CA ARG A 647 -31.87 -1.85 -2.04
C ARG A 647 -31.03 -2.35 -3.22
N GLU A 648 -29.75 -2.02 -3.28
CA GLU A 648 -28.84 -2.53 -4.30
C GLU A 648 -28.67 -4.06 -4.22
N ILE A 649 -28.49 -4.61 -3.01
CA ILE A 649 -28.41 -6.06 -2.77
C ILE A 649 -29.71 -6.74 -3.22
N TYR A 650 -30.86 -6.16 -2.87
CA TYR A 650 -32.18 -6.69 -3.21
C TYR A 650 -32.41 -6.79 -4.73
N PHE A 651 -32.07 -5.74 -5.49
CA PHE A 651 -32.20 -5.73 -6.95
C PHE A 651 -31.14 -6.60 -7.66
N ARG A 652 -29.94 -6.76 -7.07
CA ARG A 652 -28.95 -7.73 -7.55
C ARG A 652 -29.50 -9.15 -7.49
N ILE A 653 -30.17 -9.52 -6.41
CA ILE A 653 -30.80 -10.84 -6.26
C ILE A 653 -31.98 -11.01 -7.24
N ALA A 654 -32.75 -9.94 -7.46
CA ALA A 654 -33.85 -9.95 -8.43
C ALA A 654 -33.38 -10.23 -9.88
N THR A 655 -32.17 -9.77 -10.23
CA THR A 655 -31.60 -9.87 -11.58
C THR A 655 -30.68 -11.08 -11.79
N ALA A 656 -30.35 -11.82 -10.72
CA ALA A 656 -29.54 -13.04 -10.79
C ALA A 656 -30.35 -14.21 -11.38
N ARG A 657 -29.84 -14.86 -12.44
CA ARG A 657 -30.49 -16.06 -13.01
C ARG A 657 -30.18 -17.29 -12.13
N PRO A 658 -31.09 -18.27 -12.01
CA PRO A 658 -30.91 -19.46 -11.15
C PRO A 658 -29.76 -20.41 -11.52
N SER A 659 -28.96 -20.11 -12.55
CA SER A 659 -27.91 -20.99 -13.09
C SER A 659 -26.49 -20.65 -12.63
N ASP A 660 -26.31 -19.71 -11.70
CA ASP A 660 -24.98 -19.21 -11.28
C ASP A 660 -24.38 -19.94 -10.07
N GLU A 661 -24.85 -21.14 -9.71
CA GLU A 661 -24.22 -21.95 -8.66
C GLU A 661 -22.99 -22.75 -9.18
N PRO A 662 -21.87 -22.78 -8.44
CA PRO A 662 -20.73 -23.63 -8.78
C PRO A 662 -21.09 -25.11 -8.53
N ALA A 663 -21.18 -25.89 -9.60
CA ALA A 663 -21.39 -27.33 -9.54
C ALA A 663 -20.24 -28.04 -8.79
N GLY A 664 -20.50 -28.44 -7.55
CA GLY A 664 -19.63 -29.29 -6.74
C GLY A 664 -20.20 -30.70 -6.57
N ARG A 665 -19.66 -31.64 -7.35
CA ARG A 665 -19.61 -33.11 -7.14
C ARG A 665 -20.93 -33.87 -6.94
N ASN A 666 -21.47 -34.42 -8.03
CA ASN A 666 -21.54 -35.87 -8.26
C ASN A 666 -22.12 -36.18 -9.67
N GLY A 667 -21.79 -37.37 -10.18
CA GLY A 667 -21.85 -37.74 -11.59
C GLY A 667 -23.23 -37.68 -12.29
N ARG A 668 -23.13 -37.46 -13.61
CA ARG A 668 -24.15 -37.45 -14.67
C ARG A 668 -25.44 -38.25 -14.42
N ALA A 669 -26.57 -37.64 -14.84
CA ALA A 669 -27.49 -38.26 -15.81
C ALA A 669 -28.33 -37.17 -16.52
N GLN A 670 -28.46 -37.30 -17.85
CA GLN A 670 -29.37 -36.51 -18.69
C GLN A 670 -30.81 -37.00 -18.51
N PRO A 671 -31.86 -36.17 -18.67
CA PRO A 671 -33.21 -36.67 -18.83
C PRO A 671 -33.48 -36.99 -20.31
N ALA A 672 -33.67 -38.28 -20.58
CA ALA A 672 -34.41 -38.76 -21.74
C ALA A 672 -35.88 -39.04 -21.35
N ALA A 673 -36.73 -38.90 -22.36
CA ALA A 673 -38.18 -39.08 -22.47
C ALA A 673 -38.93 -40.01 -21.49
N GLN A 674 -40.20 -39.64 -21.30
CA GLN A 674 -41.29 -40.36 -20.64
C GLN A 674 -41.43 -41.82 -21.11
N SER A 675 -41.69 -42.74 -20.17
CA SER A 675 -42.42 -43.99 -20.42
C SER A 675 -42.96 -44.58 -19.11
N THR A 676 -44.24 -44.91 -19.13
CA THR A 676 -45.05 -45.61 -18.12
C THR A 676 -44.59 -47.06 -17.88
N GLY A 677 -44.58 -47.50 -16.63
CA GLY A 677 -44.42 -48.92 -16.27
C GLY A 677 -44.35 -49.11 -14.75
N ALA A 678 -45.37 -49.75 -14.17
CA ALA A 678 -45.46 -50.03 -12.74
C ALA A 678 -44.36 -51.01 -12.30
N ALA A 679 -43.58 -50.63 -11.29
CA ALA A 679 -42.68 -51.51 -10.55
C ALA A 679 -43.04 -51.44 -9.07
N VAL A 680 -43.22 -52.61 -8.45
CA VAL A 680 -43.60 -52.80 -7.06
C VAL A 680 -42.46 -52.31 -6.15
N ASP A 681 -42.79 -51.40 -5.23
CA ASP A 681 -41.85 -50.88 -4.23
C ASP A 681 -41.68 -51.89 -3.08
N LEU A 682 -40.53 -52.57 -3.09
CA LEU A 682 -40.12 -53.52 -2.04
C LEU A 682 -39.91 -52.82 -0.68
N GLY A 683 -39.74 -51.50 -0.63
CA GLY A 683 -39.62 -50.72 0.61
C GLY A 683 -40.90 -50.67 1.43
N ALA A 684 -42.07 -50.68 0.77
CA ALA A 684 -43.37 -50.74 1.45
C ALA A 684 -43.62 -52.11 2.13
N ILE A 685 -43.04 -53.19 1.58
CA ILE A 685 -43.16 -54.54 2.16
C ILE A 685 -42.29 -54.70 3.41
N PHE A 686 -41.16 -54.01 3.51
CA PHE A 686 -40.29 -54.07 4.69
C PHE A 686 -40.84 -53.28 5.90
N ALA A 687 -41.58 -52.19 5.65
CA ALA A 687 -42.22 -51.40 6.69
C ALA A 687 -43.40 -52.15 7.38
N ASP A 688 -44.11 -53.00 6.65
CA ASP A 688 -45.22 -53.82 7.18
C ASP A 688 -44.74 -55.09 7.92
N VAL A 689 -43.45 -55.48 7.80
CA VAL A 689 -42.92 -56.74 8.36
C VAL A 689 -42.12 -56.54 9.65
N PHE A 690 -41.45 -55.40 9.84
CA PHE A 690 -40.50 -55.20 10.94
C PHE A 690 -40.83 -54.01 11.85
N GLY A 691 -42.11 -53.73 12.08
CA GLY A 691 -42.59 -52.56 12.83
C GLY A 691 -41.68 -52.13 13.99
N GLU A 692 -40.99 -51.01 13.82
CA GLU A 692 -40.25 -50.32 14.87
C GLU A 692 -40.53 -48.81 14.79
N GLU A 693 -41.02 -48.27 15.91
CA GLU A 693 -41.20 -46.85 16.14
C GLU A 693 -39.84 -46.17 16.34
N THR A 694 -39.53 -45.15 15.53
CA THR A 694 -38.39 -44.26 15.75
C THR A 694 -38.85 -42.82 15.94
N ASN A 695 -38.87 -42.37 17.20
CA ASN A 695 -38.80 -40.95 17.54
C ASN A 695 -37.37 -40.45 17.32
N GLY A 696 -37.09 -39.87 16.16
CA GLY A 696 -35.84 -39.21 15.83
C GLY A 696 -36.00 -38.37 14.58
N LYS A 697 -35.91 -37.03 14.70
CA LYS A 697 -35.99 -36.10 13.56
C LYS A 697 -34.90 -36.45 12.53
N ALA A 698 -35.33 -36.80 11.32
CA ALA A 698 -34.45 -37.01 10.17
C ALA A 698 -33.73 -35.71 9.76
N PRO A 699 -32.52 -35.79 9.19
CA PRO A 699 -31.86 -34.64 8.55
C PRO A 699 -32.68 -34.21 7.32
N PRO A 700 -32.72 -32.92 6.97
CA PRO A 700 -33.43 -32.48 5.78
C PRO A 700 -32.75 -33.02 4.50
N PRO A 701 -33.52 -33.32 3.44
CA PRO A 701 -32.96 -33.81 2.19
C PRO A 701 -32.08 -32.76 1.52
N SER A 702 -30.88 -33.17 1.08
CA SER A 702 -29.96 -32.35 0.30
C SER A 702 -30.55 -32.04 -1.08
N GLY A 703 -30.89 -30.78 -1.33
CA GLY A 703 -31.39 -30.33 -2.64
C GLY A 703 -32.43 -29.21 -2.62
N VAL A 704 -32.56 -28.43 -1.55
CA VAL A 704 -33.44 -27.25 -1.56
C VAL A 704 -32.67 -26.11 -2.23
N LEU A 705 -33.12 -25.69 -3.41
CA LEU A 705 -32.73 -24.42 -4.04
C LEU A 705 -32.85 -23.30 -3.01
N GLU A 706 -31.77 -22.54 -2.79
CA GLU A 706 -31.72 -21.48 -1.80
C GLU A 706 -32.79 -20.41 -2.09
N ASP A 707 -33.68 -20.18 -1.12
CA ASP A 707 -34.79 -19.23 -1.25
C ASP A 707 -34.25 -17.79 -1.34
N ARG A 708 -34.84 -16.95 -2.21
CA ARG A 708 -34.37 -15.56 -2.45
C ARG A 708 -34.40 -14.72 -1.18
N ALA A 709 -35.35 -14.98 -0.28
CA ALA A 709 -35.43 -14.36 1.03
C ALA A 709 -34.23 -14.70 1.93
N GLU A 710 -33.78 -15.96 1.92
CA GLU A 710 -32.62 -16.43 2.67
C GLU A 710 -31.32 -15.86 2.10
N ARG A 711 -31.21 -15.84 0.76
CA ARG A 711 -30.09 -15.19 0.08
C ARG A 711 -30.02 -13.69 0.38
N PHE A 712 -31.16 -12.98 0.37
CA PHE A 712 -31.20 -11.56 0.71
C PHE A 712 -30.79 -11.31 2.17
N ALA A 713 -31.32 -12.09 3.11
CA ALA A 713 -30.96 -11.98 4.52
C ALA A 713 -29.46 -12.21 4.76
N ARG A 714 -28.87 -13.23 4.11
CA ARG A 714 -27.43 -13.50 4.20
C ARG A 714 -26.60 -12.38 3.60
N GLU A 715 -26.86 -11.98 2.35
CA GLU A 715 -26.08 -10.93 1.68
C GLU A 715 -26.21 -9.57 2.38
N ALA A 716 -27.38 -9.26 2.96
CA ALA A 716 -27.60 -8.06 3.78
C ALA A 716 -26.79 -8.10 5.08
N ALA A 717 -26.78 -9.25 5.77
CA ALA A 717 -25.99 -9.44 6.98
C ALA A 717 -24.48 -9.36 6.68
N ASP A 718 -24.01 -10.01 5.62
CA ASP A 718 -22.61 -9.97 5.19
C ASP A 718 -22.15 -8.52 4.91
N TYR A 719 -22.97 -7.75 4.19
CA TYR A 719 -22.69 -6.34 3.93
C TYR A 719 -22.63 -5.51 5.23
N TRP A 720 -23.58 -5.73 6.15
CA TRP A 720 -23.59 -5.04 7.44
C TRP A 720 -22.35 -5.37 8.29
N LEU A 721 -21.95 -6.64 8.34
CA LEU A 721 -20.73 -7.09 9.00
C LEU A 721 -19.48 -6.42 8.40
N GLU A 722 -19.40 -6.36 7.08
CA GLU A 722 -18.31 -5.67 6.36
C GLU A 722 -18.31 -4.16 6.64
N ASN A 723 -19.49 -3.53 6.69
CA ASN A 723 -19.60 -2.11 7.04
C ASN A 723 -19.06 -1.81 8.44
N MET A 724 -19.45 -2.60 9.45
CA MET A 724 -18.92 -2.43 10.82
C MET A 724 -17.40 -2.58 10.84
N ARG A 725 -16.85 -3.60 10.18
CA ARG A 725 -15.40 -3.82 10.07
C ARG A 725 -14.68 -2.67 9.36
N ARG A 726 -15.29 -2.11 8.30
CA ARG A 726 -14.77 -0.93 7.59
C ARG A 726 -14.68 0.29 8.51
N VAL A 727 -15.72 0.56 9.30
CA VAL A 727 -15.71 1.64 10.30
C VAL A 727 -14.62 1.40 11.35
N GLY A 728 -14.44 0.16 11.80
CA GLY A 728 -13.35 -0.20 12.73
C GLY A 728 -11.93 -0.07 12.16
N ALA A 729 -11.78 -0.09 10.84
CA ALA A 729 -10.49 0.01 10.16
C ALA A 729 -10.12 1.45 9.75
N ASP A 730 -11.11 2.33 9.59
CA ASP A 730 -10.95 3.70 9.09
C ASP A 730 -10.31 4.64 10.13
N GLU A 731 -9.06 5.03 9.90
CA GLU A 731 -8.31 5.96 10.76
C GLU A 731 -9.00 7.32 10.92
N LYS A 732 -9.73 7.81 9.89
CA LYS A 732 -10.46 9.08 9.98
C LYS A 732 -11.65 8.93 10.92
N ALA A 733 -12.39 7.83 10.82
CA ALA A 733 -13.50 7.54 11.72
C ALA A 733 -13.01 7.36 13.17
N LEU A 734 -11.95 6.59 13.38
CA LEU A 734 -11.33 6.38 14.70
C LEU A 734 -10.88 7.71 15.34
N SER A 735 -10.22 8.57 14.55
CA SER A 735 -9.81 9.91 14.99
C SER A 735 -11.00 10.82 15.28
N HIS A 736 -12.07 10.74 14.47
CA HIS A 736 -13.27 11.55 14.64
C HIS A 736 -14.02 11.21 15.93
N TYR A 737 -14.22 9.91 16.21
CA TYR A 737 -14.88 9.46 17.44
C TYR A 737 -13.95 9.47 18.66
N GLY A 738 -12.63 9.58 18.45
CA GLY A 738 -11.64 9.54 19.52
C GLY A 738 -11.60 8.18 20.23
N VAL A 739 -11.80 7.09 19.49
CA VAL A 739 -11.81 5.70 19.99
C VAL A 739 -10.61 4.95 19.43
N ASP A 740 -9.97 4.14 20.27
CA ASP A 740 -8.86 3.29 19.84
C ASP A 740 -9.34 2.15 18.93
N ARG A 741 -8.55 1.82 17.90
CA ARG A 741 -8.84 0.75 16.93
C ARG A 741 -9.14 -0.58 17.61
N GLN A 742 -8.34 -0.96 18.60
CA GLN A 742 -8.47 -2.22 19.30
C GLN A 742 -9.78 -2.26 20.10
N HIS A 743 -10.12 -1.17 20.78
CA HIS A 743 -11.37 -1.07 21.54
C HIS A 743 -12.61 -1.15 20.64
N LEU A 744 -12.62 -0.45 19.50
CA LEU A 744 -13.74 -0.52 18.56
C LEU A 744 -13.83 -1.89 17.88
N GLY A 745 -12.69 -2.50 17.56
CA GLY A 745 -12.62 -3.87 17.04
C GLY A 745 -13.25 -4.88 18.00
N TRP A 746 -12.88 -4.85 19.28
CA TRP A 746 -13.47 -5.72 20.31
C TRP A 746 -14.96 -5.50 20.50
N LEU A 747 -15.42 -4.25 20.40
CA LEU A 747 -16.84 -3.93 20.44
C LEU A 747 -17.58 -4.61 19.28
N ILE A 748 -17.07 -4.45 18.06
CA ILE A 748 -17.64 -5.06 16.86
C ILE A 748 -17.66 -6.58 16.99
N ASP A 749 -16.58 -7.20 17.45
CA ASP A 749 -16.50 -8.66 17.62
C ASP A 749 -17.61 -9.19 18.56
N GLU A 750 -17.89 -8.51 19.67
CA GLU A 750 -18.99 -8.89 20.59
C GLU A 750 -20.38 -8.69 19.97
N LEU A 751 -20.57 -7.66 19.15
CA LEU A 751 -21.82 -7.46 18.40
C LEU A 751 -22.03 -8.59 17.39
N ILE A 752 -20.97 -9.04 16.72
CA ILE A 752 -21.04 -10.14 15.76
C ILE A 752 -21.43 -11.43 16.49
N VAL A 753 -20.73 -11.78 17.57
CA VAL A 753 -21.04 -12.98 18.37
C VAL A 753 -22.48 -12.90 18.91
N GLY A 754 -22.90 -11.72 19.39
CA GLY A 754 -24.24 -11.49 19.88
C GLY A 754 -25.32 -11.68 18.80
N ALA A 755 -25.11 -11.16 17.59
CA ALA A 755 -26.03 -11.32 16.47
C ALA A 755 -26.24 -12.79 16.11
N HIS A 756 -25.17 -13.59 16.15
CA HIS A 756 -25.23 -15.03 15.92
C HIS A 756 -25.95 -15.77 17.05
N ARG A 757 -25.61 -15.48 18.32
CA ARG A 757 -26.28 -16.09 19.48
C ARG A 757 -27.79 -15.86 19.47
N LEU A 758 -28.20 -14.66 19.07
CA LEU A 758 -29.60 -14.27 18.96
C LEU A 758 -30.26 -14.71 17.65
N LYS A 759 -29.51 -15.40 16.77
CA LYS A 759 -29.99 -15.90 15.46
C LYS A 759 -30.61 -14.79 14.60
N LEU A 760 -29.96 -13.63 14.58
CA LEU A 760 -30.48 -12.43 13.90
C LEU A 760 -30.72 -12.66 12.40
N ILE A 761 -29.82 -13.40 11.73
CA ILE A 761 -29.92 -13.70 10.30
C ILE A 761 -31.09 -14.65 10.03
N ASP A 762 -31.28 -15.67 10.86
CA ASP A 762 -32.42 -16.59 10.73
C ASP A 762 -33.75 -15.86 10.94
N GLN A 763 -33.80 -14.95 11.93
CA GLN A 763 -34.96 -14.09 12.17
C GLN A 763 -35.24 -13.21 10.96
N LEU A 764 -34.22 -12.56 10.42
CA LEU A 764 -34.34 -11.72 9.23
C LEU A 764 -34.85 -12.51 8.02
N SER A 765 -34.29 -13.70 7.77
CA SER A 765 -34.75 -14.58 6.70
C SER A 765 -36.22 -14.96 6.87
N HIS A 766 -36.63 -15.28 8.10
CA HIS A 766 -38.03 -15.60 8.40
C HIS A 766 -38.96 -14.40 8.17
N GLU A 767 -38.59 -13.20 8.63
CA GLU A 767 -39.39 -11.98 8.49
C GLU A 767 -39.53 -11.57 7.01
N VAL A 768 -38.45 -11.63 6.24
CA VAL A 768 -38.45 -11.33 4.80
C VAL A 768 -39.35 -12.33 4.06
N ARG A 769 -39.24 -13.62 4.37
CA ARG A 769 -40.05 -14.70 3.77
C ARG A 769 -41.54 -14.54 4.11
N ALA A 770 -41.86 -14.20 5.36
CA ALA A 770 -43.23 -13.97 5.78
C ALA A 770 -43.86 -12.78 5.04
N LEU A 771 -43.09 -11.71 4.85
CA LEU A 771 -43.56 -10.52 4.14
C LEU A 771 -43.75 -10.78 2.64
N GLU A 772 -42.84 -11.54 2.02
CA GLU A 772 -42.96 -11.98 0.63
C GLU A 772 -44.24 -12.79 0.42
N ASN A 773 -44.47 -13.80 1.26
CA ASN A 773 -45.65 -14.66 1.19
C ASN A 773 -46.97 -13.90 1.42
N ALA A 774 -46.95 -12.83 2.23
CA ALA A 774 -48.13 -12.03 2.53
C ALA A 774 -48.45 -10.97 1.47
N ALA A 775 -47.46 -10.51 0.70
CA ALA A 775 -47.61 -9.33 -0.14
C ALA A 775 -48.37 -9.56 -1.46
N ASN A 776 -48.51 -10.82 -1.90
CA ASN A 776 -49.19 -11.21 -3.15
C ASN A 776 -48.81 -10.30 -4.36
N ALA A 777 -47.53 -9.93 -4.45
CA ALA A 777 -46.96 -8.99 -5.41
C ALA A 777 -45.58 -9.51 -5.84
N LYS A 778 -45.04 -8.98 -6.95
CA LYS A 778 -43.71 -9.42 -7.43
C LYS A 778 -42.60 -8.97 -6.47
N TRP A 779 -41.50 -9.71 -6.46
CA TRP A 779 -40.32 -9.38 -5.65
C TRP A 779 -39.87 -7.93 -5.88
N GLU A 780 -39.86 -7.43 -7.12
CA GLU A 780 -39.48 -6.05 -7.42
C GLU A 780 -40.46 -5.00 -6.84
N GLU A 781 -41.74 -5.35 -6.69
CA GLU A 781 -42.80 -4.44 -6.25
C GLU A 781 -42.83 -4.25 -4.72
N ILE A 782 -42.15 -5.14 -3.97
CA ILE A 782 -42.10 -5.11 -2.50
C ILE A 782 -40.74 -4.70 -1.95
N ALA A 783 -39.81 -4.26 -2.81
CA ALA A 783 -38.43 -3.91 -2.44
C ALA A 783 -38.35 -2.95 -1.25
N GLU A 784 -39.15 -1.88 -1.24
CA GLU A 784 -39.18 -0.91 -0.13
C GLU A 784 -39.57 -1.55 1.20
N ARG A 785 -40.53 -2.49 1.19
CA ARG A 785 -40.97 -3.18 2.41
C ARG A 785 -39.87 -4.12 2.91
N GLN A 786 -39.23 -4.86 2.01
CA GLN A 786 -38.17 -5.80 2.38
C GLN A 786 -36.90 -5.09 2.86
N VAL A 787 -36.52 -3.99 2.21
CA VAL A 787 -35.42 -3.13 2.65
C VAL A 787 -35.69 -2.57 4.05
N ARG A 788 -36.91 -2.08 4.32
CA ARG A 788 -37.30 -1.58 5.64
C ARG A 788 -37.31 -2.66 6.71
N THR A 789 -37.77 -3.87 6.40
CA THR A 789 -37.70 -5.01 7.33
C THR A 789 -36.25 -5.33 7.68
N ALA A 790 -35.38 -5.43 6.67
CA ALA A 790 -33.96 -5.71 6.87
C ALA A 790 -33.24 -4.60 7.65
N SER A 791 -33.46 -3.32 7.32
CA SER A 791 -32.84 -2.23 8.05
C SER A 791 -33.37 -2.13 9.48
N SER A 792 -34.67 -2.34 9.71
CA SER A 792 -35.25 -2.38 11.06
C SER A 792 -34.65 -3.49 11.92
N ALA A 793 -34.51 -4.70 11.38
CA ALA A 793 -33.94 -5.84 12.11
C ALA A 793 -32.47 -5.61 12.47
N LEU A 794 -31.64 -5.22 11.49
CA LEU A 794 -30.20 -5.02 11.68
C LEU A 794 -29.91 -3.78 12.53
N ASN A 795 -30.53 -2.64 12.21
CA ASN A 795 -30.27 -1.38 12.92
C ASN A 795 -30.91 -1.37 14.31
N GLY A 796 -32.06 -2.04 14.48
CA GLY A 796 -32.68 -2.27 15.78
C GLY A 796 -31.77 -3.08 16.70
N TYR A 797 -31.13 -4.14 16.17
CA TYR A 797 -30.13 -4.90 16.92
C TYR A 797 -28.95 -4.03 17.37
N VAL A 798 -28.37 -3.20 16.50
CA VAL A 798 -27.27 -2.30 16.89
C VAL A 798 -27.71 -1.28 17.96
N SER A 799 -28.97 -0.82 17.88
CA SER A 799 -29.51 0.22 18.77
C SER A 799 -29.82 -0.26 20.18
N ALA A 800 -30.24 -1.53 20.34
CA ALA A 800 -30.76 -2.06 21.60
C ALA A 800 -30.23 -3.46 21.99
N LEU A 801 -29.38 -4.07 21.15
CA LEU A 801 -28.69 -5.33 21.37
C LEU A 801 -29.64 -6.52 21.61
N GLY A 802 -30.88 -6.41 21.14
CA GLY A 802 -31.95 -7.40 21.28
C GLY A 802 -32.68 -7.35 22.63
N PHE A 803 -32.31 -6.47 23.57
CA PHE A 803 -32.97 -6.36 24.86
C PHE A 803 -34.32 -5.62 24.79
N ASP A 804 -34.53 -4.79 23.77
CA ASP A 804 -35.82 -4.16 23.46
C ASP A 804 -36.90 -5.18 23.10
N LYS A 805 -36.51 -6.33 22.53
CA LYS A 805 -37.40 -7.47 22.23
C LYS A 805 -37.76 -8.31 23.46
N LEU A 806 -37.08 -8.12 24.60
CA LEU A 806 -37.36 -8.87 25.83
C LEU A 806 -38.41 -8.15 26.71
N PRO A 807 -39.21 -8.92 27.48
CA PRO A 807 -40.01 -8.37 28.58
C PRO A 807 -39.16 -7.57 29.58
N LEU A 808 -39.71 -6.49 30.14
CA LEU A 808 -38.96 -5.54 30.99
C LEU A 808 -38.25 -6.21 32.18
N ASP A 809 -38.87 -7.20 32.81
CA ASP A 809 -38.35 -7.96 33.94
C ASP A 809 -37.10 -8.80 33.60
N GLN A 810 -36.95 -9.19 32.33
CA GLN A 810 -35.81 -9.97 31.80
C GLN A 810 -34.66 -9.08 31.34
N ARG A 811 -34.87 -7.76 31.22
CA ARG A 811 -33.84 -6.83 30.78
C ARG A 811 -32.81 -6.56 31.89
N PRO A 812 -31.55 -6.27 31.54
CA PRO A 812 -30.54 -5.84 32.50
C PRO A 812 -31.01 -4.70 33.40
N GLY A 813 -30.81 -4.87 34.71
CA GLY A 813 -31.14 -3.86 35.71
C GLY A 813 -30.06 -2.79 35.87
N LEU A 814 -30.50 -1.56 36.18
CA LEU A 814 -29.67 -0.39 36.48
C LEU A 814 -30.07 0.21 37.84
N PRO A 815 -29.14 0.33 38.81
CA PRO A 815 -27.80 -0.25 38.84
C PRO A 815 -27.83 -1.79 39.01
N PRO A 816 -26.74 -2.52 38.66
CA PRO A 816 -26.73 -3.99 38.58
C PRO A 816 -27.17 -4.74 39.85
N ASN A 817 -26.79 -4.23 41.03
CA ASN A 817 -26.95 -4.93 42.31
C ASN A 817 -28.23 -4.51 43.06
N ALA A 818 -28.91 -3.46 42.60
CA ALA A 818 -30.13 -2.92 43.22
C ALA A 818 -30.91 -2.13 42.14
N PRO A 819 -31.53 -2.82 41.16
CA PRO A 819 -32.05 -2.16 39.98
C PRO A 819 -33.25 -1.27 40.32
N THR A 820 -33.14 0.02 39.99
CA THR A 820 -34.22 1.00 40.10
C THR A 820 -35.00 1.15 38.81
N ARG A 821 -34.39 0.77 37.67
CA ARG A 821 -35.02 0.70 36.35
C ARG A 821 -34.33 -0.34 35.47
N ARG A 822 -34.92 -0.65 34.32
CA ARG A 822 -34.40 -1.60 33.33
C ARG A 822 -33.85 -0.85 32.11
N VAL A 823 -32.92 -1.46 31.38
CA VAL A 823 -32.40 -0.87 30.15
C VAL A 823 -33.49 -0.77 29.08
N PHE A 824 -33.49 0.33 28.33
CA PHE A 824 -34.47 0.66 27.29
C PHE A 824 -35.92 0.65 27.81
N GLU A 825 -36.11 0.91 29.09
CA GLU A 825 -37.42 1.19 29.68
C GLU A 825 -37.84 2.60 29.25
N ASN A 826 -38.98 2.72 28.55
CA ASN A 826 -39.43 4.01 28.01
C ASN A 826 -39.54 5.05 29.13
N PRO A 827 -38.75 6.13 29.09
CA PRO A 827 -38.69 7.09 30.20
C PRO A 827 -39.92 8.01 30.25
N THR A 828 -40.80 7.97 29.24
CA THR A 828 -41.91 8.90 29.08
C THR A 828 -43.24 8.20 29.22
N THR A 829 -43.94 8.51 30.31
CA THR A 829 -45.36 8.14 30.47
C THR A 829 -46.14 8.77 29.32
N MET A 830 -46.77 7.93 28.50
CA MET A 830 -47.67 8.39 27.45
C MET A 830 -49.08 8.47 28.03
N VAL A 831 -49.70 9.64 27.97
CA VAL A 831 -51.13 9.82 28.25
C VAL A 831 -51.80 10.20 26.93
N ASP A 832 -52.73 9.37 26.46
CA ASP A 832 -53.40 9.53 25.16
C ASP A 832 -52.45 9.70 23.96
N GLY A 833 -51.29 9.04 24.00
CA GLY A 833 -50.26 9.12 22.94
C GLY A 833 -49.38 10.37 22.99
N VAL A 834 -49.56 11.23 24.00
CA VAL A 834 -48.77 12.44 24.21
C VAL A 834 -47.72 12.19 25.32
N PRO A 835 -46.44 12.54 25.08
CA PRO A 835 -45.41 12.42 26.09
C PRO A 835 -45.65 13.39 27.25
N VAL A 836 -45.73 12.88 28.48
CA VAL A 836 -45.75 13.72 29.69
C VAL A 836 -44.35 14.27 29.94
N LEU A 837 -44.19 15.58 29.77
CA LEU A 837 -42.93 16.28 30.00
C LEU A 837 -42.84 16.72 31.47
N SER A 838 -41.71 16.44 32.12
CA SER A 838 -41.40 16.96 33.45
C SER A 838 -40.96 18.43 33.40
N GLU A 839 -41.07 19.14 34.52
CA GLU A 839 -40.57 20.52 34.66
C GLU A 839 -39.05 20.63 34.39
N ASN A 840 -38.30 19.57 34.66
CA ASN A 840 -36.87 19.50 34.39
C ASN A 840 -36.58 18.69 33.11
N PRO A 841 -35.58 19.09 32.29
CA PRO A 841 -35.15 18.32 31.13
C PRO A 841 -34.66 16.92 31.54
N ALA A 842 -35.20 15.89 30.89
CA ALA A 842 -34.72 14.53 31.09
C ALA A 842 -33.33 14.35 30.44
N PRO A 843 -32.38 13.66 31.09
CA PRO A 843 -31.04 13.44 30.55
C PRO A 843 -31.02 12.27 29.55
N ILE A 844 -31.85 12.35 28.50
CA ILE A 844 -32.14 11.27 27.53
C ILE A 844 -30.87 10.66 26.94
N TYR A 845 -29.91 11.50 26.52
CA TYR A 845 -28.65 11.03 25.96
C TYR A 845 -27.82 10.22 26.98
N ALA A 846 -27.70 10.73 28.21
CA ALA A 846 -26.94 10.06 29.26
C ALA A 846 -27.60 8.75 29.68
N ASP A 847 -28.93 8.70 29.69
CA ASP A 847 -29.67 7.48 30.01
C ASP A 847 -29.59 6.45 28.88
N TYR A 848 -29.68 6.85 27.61
CA TYR A 848 -29.41 5.95 26.48
C TYR A 848 -28.00 5.37 26.54
N CYS A 849 -26.98 6.19 26.82
CA CYS A 849 -25.61 5.70 26.97
C CYS A 849 -25.49 4.69 28.11
N LYS A 850 -26.08 4.95 29.28
CA LYS A 850 -26.08 3.98 30.41
C LYS A 850 -26.76 2.67 30.02
N ASP A 851 -27.89 2.76 29.32
CA ASP A 851 -28.68 1.61 28.90
C ASP A 851 -27.90 0.75 27.93
N TRP A 852 -27.34 1.37 26.90
CA TRP A 852 -26.53 0.69 25.89
C TRP A 852 -25.28 0.05 26.51
N MET A 853 -24.53 0.77 27.36
CA MET A 853 -23.35 0.22 28.02
C MET A 853 -23.68 -0.97 28.93
N ARG A 854 -24.81 -0.91 29.65
CA ARG A 854 -25.26 -2.00 30.52
C ARG A 854 -25.75 -3.20 29.70
N ALA A 855 -26.47 -2.94 28.61
CA ALA A 855 -26.90 -3.95 27.65
C ALA A 855 -25.70 -4.64 26.99
N PHE A 856 -24.70 -3.88 26.54
CA PHE A 856 -23.48 -4.41 25.94
C PHE A 856 -22.68 -5.27 26.92
N LEU A 857 -22.55 -4.83 28.17
CA LEU A 857 -21.93 -5.63 29.21
C LEU A 857 -22.68 -6.97 29.39
N GLN A 858 -24.01 -6.95 29.48
CA GLN A 858 -24.76 -8.19 29.61
C GLN A 858 -24.63 -9.08 28.36
N LEU A 859 -24.73 -8.50 27.15
CA LEU A 859 -24.57 -9.20 25.88
C LEU A 859 -23.23 -9.96 25.85
N ALA A 860 -22.13 -9.29 26.13
CA ALA A 860 -20.79 -9.88 26.12
C ALA A 860 -20.60 -10.94 27.22
N MET A 861 -21.23 -10.76 28.38
CA MET A 861 -21.22 -11.76 29.46
C MET A 861 -22.06 -13.00 29.13
N ASP A 862 -23.13 -12.83 28.36
CA ASP A 862 -23.97 -13.91 27.85
C ASP A 862 -23.33 -14.59 26.63
N ASN A 863 -22.41 -13.91 25.94
CA ASN A 863 -21.56 -14.50 24.89
C ASN A 863 -20.49 -15.44 25.50
N VAL A 864 -20.19 -15.33 26.80
CA VAL A 864 -19.24 -16.23 27.47
C VAL A 864 -19.82 -17.64 27.52
N GLY A 865 -19.16 -18.57 26.83
CA GLY A 865 -19.59 -19.97 26.76
C GLY A 865 -20.58 -20.27 25.64
N TYR A 866 -21.03 -19.27 24.87
CA TYR A 866 -21.57 -19.52 23.54
C TYR A 866 -20.42 -20.03 22.66
N GLU A 867 -20.67 -21.15 21.96
CA GLU A 867 -19.75 -22.23 21.57
C GLU A 867 -18.59 -21.86 20.61
N GLY A 868 -17.82 -20.80 20.84
CA GLY A 868 -16.67 -20.45 20.01
C GLY A 868 -15.35 -21.17 20.33
N GLY A 869 -15.28 -21.92 21.45
CA GLY A 869 -14.04 -22.52 21.97
C GLY A 869 -14.04 -24.05 22.09
N ARG A 870 -15.14 -24.73 21.74
CA ARG A 870 -15.25 -26.21 21.73
C ARG A 870 -15.53 -26.80 20.34
N GLU A 871 -15.62 -25.96 19.32
CA GLU A 871 -15.82 -26.38 17.92
C GLU A 871 -14.51 -26.78 17.23
N ILE A 872 -13.36 -26.32 17.73
CA ILE A 872 -12.05 -26.72 17.21
C ILE A 872 -11.53 -27.95 17.94
N THR A 873 -10.96 -28.89 17.21
CA THR A 873 -10.43 -30.14 17.79
C THR A 873 -9.18 -29.86 18.65
N PRO A 874 -8.81 -30.74 19.59
CA PRO A 874 -7.56 -30.62 20.35
C PRO A 874 -6.34 -30.45 19.42
N GLU A 875 -6.30 -31.16 18.29
CA GLU A 875 -5.23 -31.05 17.30
C GLU A 875 -5.21 -29.67 16.63
N GLN A 876 -6.37 -29.08 16.36
CA GLN A 876 -6.47 -27.72 15.83
C GLN A 876 -6.02 -26.69 16.86
N ASN A 877 -6.37 -26.86 18.14
CA ASN A 877 -5.91 -25.99 19.23
C ASN A 877 -4.39 -26.10 19.44
N ASP A 878 -3.83 -27.32 19.42
CA ASP A 878 -2.38 -27.54 19.54
C ASP A 878 -1.61 -26.94 18.36
N ARG A 879 -2.14 -27.09 17.14
CA ARG A 879 -1.58 -26.47 15.93
C ARG A 879 -1.60 -24.95 16.03
N LEU A 880 -2.70 -24.37 16.50
CA LEU A 880 -2.80 -22.93 16.74
C LEU A 880 -1.78 -22.46 17.80
N GLY A 881 -1.62 -23.22 18.88
CA GLY A 881 -0.61 -22.96 19.90
C GLY A 881 0.82 -23.03 19.35
N ALA A 882 1.11 -23.94 18.40
CA ALA A 882 2.40 -24.01 17.73
C ALA A 882 2.66 -22.77 16.85
N ILE A 883 1.67 -22.32 16.09
CA ILE A 883 1.74 -21.10 15.27
C ILE A 883 2.07 -19.89 16.16
N LEU A 884 1.35 -19.72 17.27
CA LEU A 884 1.56 -18.61 18.20
C LEU A 884 2.95 -18.63 18.86
N ARG A 885 3.52 -19.81 19.12
CA ARG A 885 4.89 -19.96 19.67
C ARG A 885 5.99 -19.73 18.63
N ALA A 886 5.69 -19.88 17.34
CA ALA A 886 6.65 -19.69 16.26
C ALA A 886 6.86 -18.20 15.90
N VAL A 887 6.00 -17.32 16.39
CA VAL A 887 6.11 -15.87 16.22
C VAL A 887 7.36 -15.36 16.95
N PRO A 888 8.20 -14.51 16.31
CA PRO A 888 9.38 -13.95 16.96
C PRO A 888 9.00 -13.14 18.21
N ALA A 889 9.81 -13.29 19.26
CA ALA A 889 9.61 -12.66 20.56
C ALA A 889 9.94 -11.16 20.57
#